data_AF-A0A349PW48-F1
#
_entry.id   AF-A0A349PW48-F1
#
_cell.length_a   1.000
_cell.length_b   1.000
_cell.length_c   1.000
_cell.angle_alpha   90.00
_cell.angle_beta   90.00
_cell.angle_gamma   90.00
#
_symmetry.space_group_name_H-M   'P 1'
#
loop_
_entity.id
_entity.type
_entity.pdbx_description
1 polymer ?
#
loop_
_entity_poly.entity_id
_entity_poly.type
_entity_poly.pdbx_seq_one_letter_code
_entity_poly.pdbx_strand_id
1 'polypeptide(L)'
;MKKTNHFYRFCALALSCLLLISLLPVTQVLADGDGAIHIKSAEDLRSLAHSCTLDSWSRGKTVVLDNDIELTDDDELPIPTFGGTFNGNGHTISGLSITQSVSPAGLFGVLQKDAVIKNLNVEGTVTPSGDSENIGGIVGENHGTTESCTFNGSVSGKRSVGGIAGSNLATGIVRACDASGAIFGQSMTGGIVGENLGSIVSCRGRAYVNIESTDPSIDLSNLNLEFSLDLAKLSRADTLNTATDTGGIAGYSSGAIASSTNYAAVGYQHIGYNIGGVVGRSSGQVLACSNEGAICGRKDVGGIAGQMEPYIRMEISDGLLQQLKTQLNELSGLVNTATNHAEGGSNEIASRLNSMSGYVDNAANELNNVRLNASIDSVITGDGSHSSDTLIGGGKGAAGGIDHEHSDSGHSTTIWGGSAAGAGASHEGNASGTVTGSTQIVAAPDLGGLTSSINGLSSQVTMLNNAASGTVGTLANDIRSINNKFNELTGTLFSAISSLSGGTGDIIVDTSDVDIDSVTFGKVSSCRNSGAVYGDVNTGGITGSMTIEYTLDPEDDVTGHLSNIYRKQYEYRSIIQKCVNTGDVAGKRSYVGGIVGRMDLGYLTACETSSCTITNENGSYTGGIAGLTGATVHGNFSKCTLSGKKYVGGIVGSGVQENVDGSGSSVRWNYSLVDITDCQQYQGAISGSDTGTFEHNYYVSDDLPGINRQGYTGRAEPISYAELLTLPDLPESMKSFTLTFVADDKTVLSRAFNYGDSIDESDIPEPPAKSGCHVHWDRTDLTDLHFDTVVTAVYEAYTPGLASEQTRESGQAVILVEGNYNDGDAITVTAQPLTPAAFDVQSGTVLDRMKGYFSCLNRGEMPSMVANAEVLEQWRIELADDGQDTHTVRYLPPDGQKELRIYTREDGGSWQEADCGTMGSYLTFSTSGDSVEFAAVRTLDVWGIWLGVLAVLAVLILIIVLLVHRHKRKARRRAEALARSASAVSQAEQIVRGEDANASTADEAPARADAAA
;
A
#
# COMPACT_ATOMS: atom_id res chain seq x y z
N MET A 1 -49.52 -4.72 3.72
CA MET A 1 -48.14 -4.91 4.22
C MET A 1 -47.85 -3.97 5.40
N LYS A 2 -48.44 -4.19 6.58
CA LYS A 2 -48.26 -3.34 7.78
C LYS A 2 -47.88 -4.10 9.06
N LYS A 3 -47.58 -5.40 8.98
CA LYS A 3 -47.29 -6.24 10.17
C LYS A 3 -45.81 -6.61 10.39
N THR A 4 -44.93 -6.38 9.42
CA THR A 4 -43.51 -6.81 9.52
C THR A 4 -42.62 -5.84 10.29
N ASN A 5 -43.03 -4.57 10.44
CA ASN A 5 -42.22 -3.53 11.10
C ASN A 5 -42.25 -3.59 12.64
N HIS A 6 -43.20 -4.32 13.23
CA HIS A 6 -43.21 -4.54 14.68
C HIS A 6 -42.26 -5.64 15.12
N PHE A 7 -41.97 -6.63 14.26
CA PHE A 7 -41.07 -7.73 14.62
C PHE A 7 -39.61 -7.25 14.72
N TYR A 8 -39.12 -6.49 13.73
CA TYR A 8 -37.76 -5.93 13.77
C TYR A 8 -37.57 -4.87 14.86
N ARG A 9 -38.60 -4.04 15.12
CA ARG A 9 -38.57 -3.11 16.25
C ARG A 9 -38.62 -3.82 17.59
N PHE A 10 -39.37 -4.92 17.71
CA PHE A 10 -39.39 -5.74 18.92
C PHE A 10 -38.07 -6.49 19.11
N CYS A 11 -37.45 -7.00 18.04
CA CYS A 11 -36.11 -7.60 18.10
C CYS A 11 -35.04 -6.57 18.45
N ALA A 12 -35.10 -5.33 17.91
CA ALA A 12 -34.19 -4.26 18.28
C ALA A 12 -34.42 -3.77 19.73
N LEU A 13 -35.68 -3.73 20.20
CA LEU A 13 -36.01 -3.40 21.59
C LEU A 13 -35.60 -4.53 22.54
N ALA A 14 -35.72 -5.79 22.12
CA ALA A 14 -35.29 -6.96 22.88
C ALA A 14 -33.76 -7.04 22.91
N LEU A 15 -33.06 -6.74 21.82
CA LEU A 15 -31.60 -6.70 21.74
C LEU A 15 -31.03 -5.54 22.57
N SER A 16 -31.67 -4.37 22.54
CA SER A 16 -31.30 -3.23 23.41
C SER A 16 -31.64 -3.49 24.88
N CYS A 17 -32.74 -4.18 25.20
CA CYS A 17 -33.02 -4.65 26.56
C CYS A 17 -32.02 -5.73 27.01
N LEU A 18 -31.59 -6.63 26.12
CA LEU A 18 -30.54 -7.64 26.39
C LEU A 18 -29.16 -6.97 26.60
N LEU A 19 -28.83 -5.93 25.83
CA LEU A 19 -27.63 -5.10 26.00
C LEU A 19 -27.68 -4.27 27.31
N LEU A 20 -28.86 -3.76 27.67
CA LEU A 20 -29.08 -3.07 28.95
C LEU A 20 -29.05 -4.04 30.14
N ILE A 21 -29.47 -5.29 29.96
CA ILE A 21 -29.37 -6.35 30.98
C ILE A 21 -27.91 -6.85 31.10
N SER A 22 -27.10 -6.79 30.04
CA SER A 22 -25.64 -7.03 30.13
C SER A 22 -24.85 -5.86 30.73
N LEU A 23 -25.46 -4.68 30.86
CA LEU A 23 -24.89 -3.49 31.53
C LEU A 23 -25.31 -3.37 33.00
N LEU A 24 -26.23 -4.22 33.48
CA LEU A 24 -26.46 -4.36 34.91
C LEU A 24 -25.27 -5.12 35.51
N PRO A 25 -24.61 -4.63 36.56
CA PRO A 25 -23.70 -5.46 37.32
C PRO A 25 -24.54 -6.60 37.86
N VAL A 26 -24.37 -7.80 37.29
CA VAL A 26 -24.84 -9.02 37.93
C VAL A 26 -24.00 -9.14 39.18
N THR A 27 -24.46 -8.55 40.28
CA THR A 27 -24.06 -8.97 41.61
C THR A 27 -24.62 -10.38 41.77
N GLN A 28 -23.87 -11.37 41.27
CA GLN A 28 -23.94 -12.74 41.74
C GLN A 28 -23.37 -12.74 43.16
N VAL A 29 -24.19 -12.24 44.08
CA VAL A 29 -24.18 -12.77 45.43
C VAL A 29 -24.79 -14.16 45.29
N LEU A 30 -24.05 -15.19 45.75
CA LEU A 30 -24.34 -16.63 45.75
C LEU A 30 -23.60 -17.46 44.68
N ALA A 31 -22.31 -17.64 44.91
CA ALA A 31 -21.80 -18.95 45.33
C ALA A 31 -20.48 -18.75 46.11
N ASP A 32 -20.57 -18.23 47.33
CA ASP A 32 -19.55 -18.50 48.35
C ASP A 32 -19.64 -19.99 48.67
N GLY A 33 -19.00 -20.81 47.84
CA GLY A 33 -18.51 -22.10 48.26
C GLY A 33 -17.30 -21.86 49.13
N ASP A 34 -17.28 -22.50 50.30
CA ASP A 34 -16.33 -22.45 51.41
C ASP A 34 -14.86 -22.84 51.04
N GLY A 35 -14.34 -22.35 49.90
CA GLY A 35 -13.08 -22.79 49.28
C GLY A 35 -12.48 -21.89 48.19
N ALA A 36 -12.91 -20.64 48.04
CA ALA A 36 -12.22 -19.66 47.20
C ALA A 36 -10.88 -19.22 47.86
N ILE A 37 -9.83 -19.08 47.06
CA ILE A 37 -8.51 -18.61 47.51
C ILE A 37 -8.49 -17.09 47.41
N HIS A 38 -8.35 -16.40 48.53
CA HIS A 38 -8.29 -14.95 48.58
C HIS A 38 -6.84 -14.46 48.64
N ILE A 39 -6.47 -13.56 47.73
CA ILE A 39 -5.16 -12.93 47.65
C ILE A 39 -5.29 -11.50 48.19
N LYS A 40 -4.63 -11.21 49.31
CA LYS A 40 -4.69 -9.91 50.00
C LYS A 40 -3.38 -9.15 49.98
N SER A 41 -2.28 -9.84 49.66
CA SER A 41 -0.92 -9.31 49.69
C SER A 41 -0.03 -9.97 48.62
N ALA A 42 1.13 -9.37 48.34
CA ALA A 42 2.13 -9.94 47.43
C ALA A 42 2.59 -11.34 47.89
N GLU A 43 2.64 -11.59 49.20
CA GLU A 43 3.00 -12.89 49.77
C GLU A 43 1.99 -14.00 49.45
N ASP A 44 0.70 -13.65 49.44
CA ASP A 44 -0.35 -14.59 49.05
C ASP A 44 -0.22 -14.95 47.55
N LEU A 45 0.13 -13.96 46.73
CA LEU A 45 0.35 -14.16 45.29
C LEU A 45 1.60 -15.02 45.02
N ARG A 46 2.68 -14.84 45.78
CA ARG A 46 3.86 -15.72 45.75
C ARG A 46 3.52 -17.16 46.15
N SER A 47 2.72 -17.32 47.20
CA SER A 47 2.25 -18.64 47.65
C SER A 47 1.42 -19.34 46.57
N LEU A 48 0.61 -18.58 45.81
CA LEU A 48 -0.10 -19.08 44.65
C LEU A 48 0.88 -19.52 43.54
N ALA A 49 1.86 -18.68 43.20
CA ALA A 49 2.86 -18.99 42.17
C ALA A 49 3.62 -20.29 42.47
N HIS A 50 4.08 -20.47 43.73
CA HIS A 50 4.77 -21.68 44.16
C HIS A 50 3.89 -22.94 44.08
N SER A 51 2.60 -22.79 44.39
CA SER A 51 1.62 -23.89 44.32
C SER A 51 1.25 -24.28 42.88
N CYS A 52 1.38 -23.34 41.95
CA CYS A 52 1.05 -23.47 40.53
C CYS A 52 2.22 -24.02 39.69
N THR A 53 3.09 -24.83 40.28
CA THR A 53 4.22 -25.50 39.60
C THR A 53 3.83 -26.84 38.97
N LEU A 54 2.69 -27.43 39.38
CA LEU A 54 2.14 -28.67 38.81
C LEU A 54 0.88 -28.38 38.00
N ASP A 55 0.80 -28.95 36.79
CA ASP A 55 -0.24 -28.70 35.78
C ASP A 55 -1.69 -29.05 36.23
N SER A 56 -1.88 -29.69 37.38
CA SER A 56 -3.20 -30.10 37.90
C SER A 56 -3.68 -29.35 39.15
N TRP A 57 -2.81 -28.62 39.85
CA TRP A 57 -3.15 -28.11 41.20
C TRP A 57 -4.20 -27.00 41.19
N SER A 58 -4.12 -26.09 40.21
CA SER A 58 -5.01 -24.93 40.09
C SER A 58 -6.34 -25.26 39.40
N ARG A 59 -6.49 -26.48 38.86
CA ARG A 59 -7.69 -26.88 38.10
C ARG A 59 -8.94 -26.84 38.97
N GLY A 60 -9.97 -26.14 38.48
CA GLY A 60 -11.26 -25.99 39.16
C GLY A 60 -11.24 -25.10 40.41
N LYS A 61 -10.10 -24.48 40.75
CA LYS A 61 -10.01 -23.53 41.87
C LYS A 61 -10.44 -22.14 41.44
N THR A 62 -11.03 -21.39 42.38
CA THR A 62 -11.34 -19.97 42.19
C THR A 62 -10.40 -19.14 43.07
N VAL A 63 -9.68 -18.21 42.47
CA VAL A 63 -8.79 -17.24 43.12
C VAL A 63 -9.41 -15.86 42.97
N VAL A 64 -9.45 -15.08 44.05
CA VAL A 64 -10.04 -13.73 44.08
C VAL A 64 -9.03 -12.75 44.68
N LEU A 65 -8.81 -11.62 44.01
CA LEU A 65 -8.10 -10.48 44.59
C LEU A 65 -9.03 -9.67 45.48
N ASP A 66 -8.59 -9.42 46.71
CA ASP A 66 -9.34 -8.62 47.70
C ASP A 66 -8.83 -7.16 47.79
N ASN A 67 -7.60 -6.89 47.33
CA ASN A 67 -6.95 -5.58 47.34
C ASN A 67 -6.05 -5.43 46.12
N ASP A 68 -5.64 -4.18 45.84
CA ASP A 68 -4.52 -3.90 44.95
C ASP A 68 -3.21 -4.45 45.56
N ILE A 69 -2.35 -5.00 44.71
CA ILE A 69 -1.10 -5.66 45.10
C ILE A 69 0.06 -4.93 44.44
N GLU A 70 1.01 -4.45 45.24
CA GLU A 70 2.25 -3.84 44.76
C GLU A 70 3.39 -4.86 44.91
N LEU A 71 4.07 -5.15 43.80
CA LEU A 71 5.23 -6.04 43.72
C LEU A 71 6.53 -5.25 43.85
N THR A 72 7.55 -5.89 44.41
CA THR A 72 8.91 -5.36 44.55
C THR A 72 9.92 -6.28 43.87
N ASP A 73 11.10 -5.76 43.47
CA ASP A 73 12.08 -6.44 42.61
C ASP A 73 12.56 -7.85 43.07
N ASP A 74 12.29 -8.24 44.32
CA ASP A 74 12.64 -9.55 44.91
C ASP A 74 11.47 -10.58 44.89
N ASP A 75 10.38 -10.32 44.17
CA ASP A 75 9.22 -11.22 44.14
C ASP A 75 9.40 -12.38 43.13
N GLU A 76 9.44 -13.63 43.61
CA GLU A 76 9.51 -14.90 42.82
C GLU A 76 8.27 -15.11 41.91
N LEU A 77 8.08 -14.25 40.92
CA LEU A 77 7.08 -14.33 39.85
C LEU A 77 7.82 -14.53 38.52
N PRO A 78 7.24 -15.20 37.50
CA PRO A 78 5.80 -15.38 37.23
C PRO A 78 5.14 -16.67 37.77
N ILE A 79 3.81 -16.76 37.66
CA ILE A 79 3.01 -17.98 37.89
C ILE A 79 3.21 -18.92 36.68
N PRO A 80 3.86 -20.10 36.82
CA PRO A 80 4.23 -20.90 35.66
C PRO A 80 3.06 -21.43 34.83
N THR A 81 2.03 -21.99 35.48
CA THR A 81 0.83 -22.54 34.81
C THR A 81 -0.42 -22.35 35.66
N PHE A 82 -1.56 -22.01 35.04
CA PHE A 82 -2.83 -21.79 35.74
C PHE A 82 -4.01 -22.46 35.03
N GLY A 83 -4.76 -23.29 35.77
CA GLY A 83 -5.90 -24.07 35.29
C GLY A 83 -7.26 -23.71 35.94
N GLY A 84 -7.31 -22.65 36.74
CA GLY A 84 -8.48 -22.27 37.53
C GLY A 84 -9.22 -21.05 36.99
N THR A 85 -10.03 -20.42 37.84
CA THR A 85 -10.60 -19.08 37.62
C THR A 85 -9.87 -18.06 38.49
N PHE A 86 -9.22 -17.07 37.89
CA PHE A 86 -8.61 -15.93 38.57
C PHE A 86 -9.50 -14.70 38.35
N ASN A 87 -10.14 -14.23 39.41
CA ASN A 87 -10.98 -13.03 39.38
C ASN A 87 -10.23 -11.88 40.05
N GLY A 88 -9.77 -10.92 39.24
CA GLY A 88 -9.10 -9.74 39.76
C GLY A 88 -10.03 -8.76 40.45
N ASN A 89 -11.35 -8.91 40.29
CA ASN A 89 -12.35 -8.09 40.97
C ASN A 89 -12.17 -6.56 40.75
N GLY A 90 -11.49 -6.17 39.67
CA GLY A 90 -11.16 -4.78 39.34
C GLY A 90 -9.88 -4.25 40.00
N HIS A 91 -9.19 -5.06 40.79
CA HIS A 91 -7.94 -4.69 41.45
C HIS A 91 -6.73 -4.69 40.51
N THR A 92 -5.71 -3.96 40.92
CA THR A 92 -4.46 -3.81 40.17
C THR A 92 -3.32 -4.57 40.83
N ILE A 93 -2.55 -5.29 40.02
CA ILE A 93 -1.22 -5.79 40.38
C ILE A 93 -0.19 -4.86 39.73
N SER A 94 0.53 -4.06 40.51
CA SER A 94 1.54 -3.11 40.03
C SER A 94 2.96 -3.57 40.38
N GLY A 95 3.97 -3.00 39.70
CA GLY A 95 5.37 -3.30 39.97
C GLY A 95 5.87 -4.63 39.38
N LEU A 96 5.12 -5.24 38.44
CA LEU A 96 5.56 -6.46 37.77
C LEU A 96 6.89 -6.21 37.03
N SER A 97 7.91 -7.00 37.31
CA SER A 97 9.23 -6.89 36.65
C SER A 97 9.72 -8.29 36.27
N ILE A 98 9.75 -8.60 34.97
CA ILE A 98 10.23 -9.88 34.45
C ILE A 98 11.44 -9.63 33.55
N THR A 99 12.64 -9.90 34.07
CA THR A 99 13.92 -9.73 33.35
C THR A 99 14.71 -11.04 33.18
N GLN A 100 14.36 -12.03 33.98
CA GLN A 100 14.90 -13.38 33.95
C GLN A 100 14.59 -14.12 32.63
N SER A 101 15.41 -15.12 32.30
CA SER A 101 15.30 -15.91 31.07
C SER A 101 14.17 -16.94 31.17
N VAL A 102 12.93 -16.48 30.98
CA VAL A 102 11.70 -17.31 31.00
C VAL A 102 10.98 -17.14 29.66
N SER A 103 10.53 -18.27 29.10
CA SER A 103 9.77 -18.35 27.85
C SER A 103 8.89 -19.59 27.94
N PRO A 104 7.55 -19.48 27.85
CA PRO A 104 6.74 -18.27 27.67
C PRO A 104 6.73 -17.36 28.90
N ALA A 105 6.57 -16.04 28.72
CA ALA A 105 6.62 -15.07 29.81
C ALA A 105 5.38 -14.18 29.92
N GLY A 106 5.02 -13.84 31.15
CA GLY A 106 3.93 -12.96 31.56
C GLY A 106 3.61 -13.23 33.01
N LEU A 107 2.71 -12.46 33.66
CA LEU A 107 2.29 -12.75 35.03
C LEU A 107 1.88 -14.22 35.20
N PHE A 108 1.22 -14.77 34.20
CA PHE A 108 0.96 -16.18 34.00
C PHE A 108 1.77 -16.68 32.79
N GLY A 109 2.65 -17.66 32.96
CA GLY A 109 3.38 -18.26 31.85
C GLY A 109 2.44 -18.96 30.87
N VAL A 110 1.67 -19.93 31.36
CA VAL A 110 0.68 -20.68 30.56
C VAL A 110 -0.70 -20.64 31.22
N LEU A 111 -1.71 -20.20 30.47
CA LEU A 111 -3.12 -20.34 30.85
C LEU A 111 -3.70 -21.59 30.19
N GLN A 112 -4.09 -22.58 31.00
CA GLN A 112 -4.57 -23.87 30.50
C GLN A 112 -5.95 -23.77 29.83
N LYS A 113 -6.32 -24.83 29.11
CA LYS A 113 -7.67 -25.00 28.56
C LYS A 113 -8.71 -24.92 29.69
N ASP A 114 -9.83 -24.23 29.42
CA ASP A 114 -10.94 -23.96 30.35
C ASP A 114 -10.61 -23.05 31.55
N ALA A 115 -9.34 -22.63 31.70
CA ALA A 115 -8.97 -21.64 32.70
C ALA A 115 -9.48 -20.24 32.32
N VAL A 116 -9.78 -19.41 33.31
CA VAL A 116 -10.33 -18.07 33.10
C VAL A 116 -9.57 -17.05 33.94
N ILE A 117 -9.06 -15.99 33.31
CA ILE A 117 -8.60 -14.78 33.99
C ILE A 117 -9.59 -13.68 33.67
N LYS A 118 -10.11 -12.99 34.68
CA LYS A 118 -11.05 -11.88 34.45
C LYS A 118 -10.90 -10.70 35.40
N ASN A 119 -11.26 -9.51 34.94
CA ASN A 119 -11.34 -8.27 35.73
C ASN A 119 -10.04 -7.95 36.46
N LEU A 120 -8.89 -8.12 35.78
CA LEU A 120 -7.57 -7.92 36.36
C LEU A 120 -6.84 -6.79 35.65
N ASN A 121 -6.30 -5.85 36.41
CA ASN A 121 -5.38 -4.84 35.90
C ASN A 121 -3.94 -5.22 36.29
N VAL A 122 -3.01 -5.13 35.34
CA VAL A 122 -1.59 -5.43 35.56
C VAL A 122 -0.75 -4.26 35.06
N GLU A 123 0.19 -3.79 35.89
CA GLU A 123 1.15 -2.75 35.52
C GLU A 123 2.58 -3.21 35.75
N GLY A 124 3.45 -3.02 34.74
CA GLY A 124 4.86 -3.36 34.88
C GLY A 124 5.67 -3.48 33.60
N THR A 125 6.85 -4.08 33.72
CA THR A 125 7.84 -4.25 32.65
C THR A 125 8.16 -5.73 32.45
N VAL A 126 7.94 -6.23 31.24
CA VAL A 126 8.21 -7.62 30.85
C VAL A 126 9.24 -7.64 29.72
N THR A 127 10.50 -7.86 30.08
CA THR A 127 11.66 -7.86 29.17
C THR A 127 12.58 -9.04 29.48
N PRO A 128 12.12 -10.28 29.30
CA PRO A 128 12.91 -11.46 29.63
C PRO A 128 14.16 -11.54 28.76
N SER A 129 15.26 -11.98 29.36
CA SER A 129 16.51 -12.30 28.64
C SER A 129 16.42 -13.67 27.93
N GLY A 130 17.38 -13.99 27.07
CA GLY A 130 17.45 -15.30 26.39
C GLY A 130 16.70 -15.36 25.05
N ASP A 131 15.94 -16.45 24.83
CA ASP A 131 15.20 -16.67 23.58
C ASP A 131 14.01 -15.72 23.41
N SER A 132 13.42 -15.27 24.53
CA SER A 132 12.38 -14.21 24.60
C SER A 132 11.23 -14.41 23.60
N GLU A 133 10.67 -15.62 23.54
CA GLU A 133 9.51 -15.98 22.72
C GLU A 133 8.23 -16.13 23.55
N ASN A 134 7.08 -15.80 22.93
CA ASN A 134 5.74 -15.88 23.54
C ASN A 134 5.66 -15.02 24.82
N ILE A 135 5.79 -13.71 24.62
CA ILE A 135 5.90 -12.72 25.71
C ILE A 135 4.61 -11.91 25.79
N GLY A 136 3.87 -12.06 26.89
CA GLY A 136 2.69 -11.28 27.22
C GLY A 136 2.87 -10.47 28.49
N GLY A 137 2.22 -9.32 28.60
CA GLY A 137 2.16 -8.59 29.88
C GLY A 137 1.40 -9.37 30.97
N ILE A 138 0.33 -10.07 30.59
CA ILE A 138 -0.49 -10.89 31.51
C ILE A 138 -0.24 -12.38 31.31
N VAL A 139 -0.30 -12.88 30.07
CA VAL A 139 -0.23 -14.31 29.75
C VAL A 139 0.84 -14.58 28.69
N GLY A 140 1.77 -15.50 28.90
CA GLY A 140 2.68 -15.91 27.84
C GLY A 140 1.97 -16.69 26.73
N GLU A 141 1.39 -17.84 27.09
CA GLU A 141 0.59 -18.70 26.20
C GLU A 141 -0.84 -18.88 26.72
N ASN A 142 -1.82 -18.58 25.87
CA ASN A 142 -3.23 -18.68 26.22
C ASN A 142 -3.93 -19.84 25.50
N HIS A 143 -4.37 -20.84 26.27
CA HIS A 143 -5.32 -21.87 25.84
C HIS A 143 -6.74 -21.67 26.40
N GLY A 144 -6.90 -20.76 27.36
CA GLY A 144 -8.13 -20.51 28.12
C GLY A 144 -8.81 -19.20 27.71
N THR A 145 -9.48 -18.55 28.66
CA THR A 145 -10.17 -17.27 28.44
C THR A 145 -9.53 -16.17 29.28
N THR A 146 -9.10 -15.10 28.61
CA THR A 146 -8.68 -13.85 29.27
C THR A 146 -9.70 -12.78 28.93
N GLU A 147 -10.39 -12.25 29.94
CA GLU A 147 -11.56 -11.38 29.75
C GLU A 147 -11.53 -10.13 30.61
N SER A 148 -11.83 -8.96 30.04
CA SER A 148 -11.95 -7.71 30.81
C SER A 148 -10.70 -7.42 31.64
N CYS A 149 -9.53 -7.69 31.07
CA CYS A 149 -8.24 -7.46 31.69
C CYS A 149 -7.54 -6.27 31.04
N THR A 150 -6.74 -5.55 31.81
CA THR A 150 -5.94 -4.42 31.33
C THR A 150 -4.48 -4.63 31.64
N PHE A 151 -3.62 -4.38 30.65
CA PHE A 151 -2.18 -4.28 30.86
C PHE A 151 -1.71 -2.86 30.56
N ASN A 152 -0.89 -2.29 31.45
CA ASN A 152 -0.29 -0.99 31.28
C ASN A 152 1.22 -1.05 31.58
N GLY A 153 2.07 -0.90 30.57
CA GLY A 153 3.51 -1.01 30.81
C GLY A 153 4.36 -1.23 29.57
N SER A 154 5.56 -1.76 29.77
CA SER A 154 6.52 -2.03 28.70
C SER A 154 6.68 -3.53 28.49
N VAL A 155 6.55 -4.00 27.25
CA VAL A 155 6.81 -5.40 26.87
C VAL A 155 7.85 -5.43 25.77
N SER A 156 8.94 -6.19 25.94
CA SER A 156 9.97 -6.36 24.92
C SER A 156 10.33 -7.83 24.76
N GLY A 157 10.39 -8.32 23.53
CA GLY A 157 10.79 -9.69 23.21
C GLY A 157 11.27 -9.84 21.77
N LYS A 158 11.57 -11.07 21.35
CA LYS A 158 12.02 -11.34 19.97
C LYS A 158 10.86 -11.76 19.08
N ARG A 159 10.06 -12.73 19.53
CA ARG A 159 8.99 -13.35 18.74
C ARG A 159 7.71 -13.48 19.54
N SER A 160 6.56 -13.22 18.91
CA SER A 160 5.23 -13.36 19.52
C SER A 160 5.11 -12.54 20.79
N VAL A 161 5.12 -11.21 20.62
CA VAL A 161 5.09 -10.24 21.73
C VAL A 161 3.76 -9.51 21.75
N GLY A 162 3.07 -9.50 22.90
CA GLY A 162 1.80 -8.81 23.07
C GLY A 162 1.60 -8.18 24.44
N GLY A 163 0.74 -7.15 24.51
CA GLY A 163 0.43 -6.50 25.78
C GLY A 163 -0.35 -7.39 26.74
N ILE A 164 -1.31 -8.16 26.23
CA ILE A 164 -2.10 -9.10 27.03
C ILE A 164 -1.51 -10.51 26.95
N ALA A 165 -1.31 -11.01 25.72
CA ALA A 165 -0.84 -12.37 25.49
C ALA A 165 0.32 -12.44 24.48
N GLY A 166 1.30 -13.30 24.71
CA GLY A 166 2.33 -13.59 23.70
C GLY A 166 1.74 -14.37 22.53
N SER A 167 1.20 -15.56 22.82
CA SER A 167 0.50 -16.41 21.84
C SER A 167 -0.88 -16.82 22.35
N ASN A 168 -1.90 -16.66 21.50
CA ASN A 168 -3.27 -17.09 21.73
C ASN A 168 -3.58 -18.30 20.85
N LEU A 169 -3.56 -19.50 21.43
CA LEU A 169 -3.69 -20.75 20.66
C LEU A 169 -5.13 -21.00 20.23
N ALA A 170 -5.36 -22.07 19.47
CA ALA A 170 -6.65 -22.35 18.81
C ALA A 170 -7.88 -22.42 19.75
N THR A 171 -7.70 -22.79 21.02
CA THR A 171 -8.77 -22.79 22.04
C THR A 171 -8.84 -21.49 22.85
N GLY A 172 -7.84 -20.62 22.70
CA GLY A 172 -7.66 -19.39 23.44
C GLY A 172 -8.63 -18.30 23.01
N ILE A 173 -9.19 -17.60 24.00
CA ILE A 173 -10.09 -16.46 23.80
C ILE A 173 -9.52 -15.26 24.56
N VAL A 174 -9.33 -14.14 23.86
CA VAL A 174 -9.01 -12.85 24.46
C VAL A 174 -10.17 -11.90 24.17
N ARG A 175 -10.86 -11.43 25.21
CA ARG A 175 -12.10 -10.67 25.06
C ARG A 175 -12.15 -9.43 25.93
N ALA A 176 -12.58 -8.31 25.36
CA ALA A 176 -12.81 -7.06 26.10
C ALA A 176 -11.58 -6.60 26.89
N CYS A 177 -10.37 -6.86 26.37
CA CYS A 177 -9.13 -6.48 27.01
C CYS A 177 -8.57 -5.18 26.42
N ASP A 178 -7.81 -4.47 27.25
CA ASP A 178 -7.19 -3.20 26.90
C ASP A 178 -5.68 -3.28 27.19
N ALA A 179 -4.83 -2.82 26.27
CA ALA A 179 -3.39 -2.71 26.52
C ALA A 179 -2.88 -1.30 26.21
N SER A 180 -2.04 -0.75 27.08
CA SER A 180 -1.39 0.55 26.92
C SER A 180 0.09 0.49 27.32
N GLY A 181 0.84 1.52 26.92
CA GLY A 181 2.28 1.61 27.14
C GLY A 181 3.07 1.36 25.86
N ALA A 182 4.23 0.70 25.95
CA ALA A 182 5.14 0.50 24.82
C ALA A 182 5.43 -0.99 24.60
N ILE A 183 5.29 -1.45 23.36
CA ILE A 183 5.50 -2.87 23.01
C ILE A 183 6.51 -2.93 21.87
N PHE A 184 7.59 -3.66 22.10
CA PHE A 184 8.69 -3.82 21.18
C PHE A 184 8.94 -5.29 20.86
N GLY A 185 9.04 -5.61 19.57
CA GLY A 185 9.35 -6.97 19.14
C GLY A 185 9.85 -7.04 17.71
N GLN A 186 10.59 -8.10 17.39
CA GLN A 186 11.24 -8.28 16.09
C GLN A 186 10.32 -9.01 15.10
N SER A 187 9.50 -9.94 15.58
CA SER A 187 8.56 -10.70 14.75
C SER A 187 7.26 -10.99 15.49
N MET A 188 6.12 -10.90 14.79
CA MET A 188 4.79 -11.17 15.33
C MET A 188 4.49 -10.32 16.58
N THR A 189 4.57 -9.00 16.42
CA THR A 189 4.40 -8.05 17.53
C THR A 189 3.01 -7.44 17.47
N GLY A 190 2.21 -7.63 18.50
CA GLY A 190 0.85 -7.13 18.59
C GLY A 190 0.61 -6.21 19.79
N GLY A 191 -0.24 -5.21 19.65
CA GLY A 191 -0.61 -4.38 20.81
C GLY A 191 -1.36 -5.17 21.91
N ILE A 192 -2.14 -6.19 21.54
CA ILE A 192 -2.88 -7.06 22.47
C ILE A 192 -2.28 -8.47 22.49
N VAL A 193 -2.12 -9.09 21.33
CA VAL A 193 -1.61 -10.47 21.19
C VAL A 193 -0.50 -10.54 20.15
N GLY A 194 0.64 -11.17 20.42
CA GLY A 194 1.66 -11.36 19.39
C GLY A 194 1.18 -12.26 18.23
N GLU A 195 0.89 -13.51 18.56
CA GLU A 195 0.40 -14.54 17.63
C GLU A 195 -1.03 -15.00 17.97
N ASN A 196 -1.94 -15.00 16.99
CA ASN A 196 -3.33 -15.41 17.19
C ASN A 196 -3.75 -16.58 16.29
N LEU A 197 -3.97 -17.74 16.90
CA LEU A 197 -4.60 -18.91 16.30
C LEU A 197 -6.05 -19.11 16.77
N GLY A 198 -6.43 -18.46 17.88
CA GLY A 198 -7.76 -18.50 18.49
C GLY A 198 -8.65 -17.31 18.12
N SER A 199 -9.29 -16.71 19.13
CA SER A 199 -10.19 -15.56 18.94
C SER A 199 -9.82 -14.34 19.78
N ILE A 200 -9.80 -13.17 19.15
CA ILE A 200 -9.69 -11.85 19.78
C ILE A 200 -10.98 -11.08 19.51
N VAL A 201 -11.67 -10.62 20.55
CA VAL A 201 -12.98 -9.97 20.40
C VAL A 201 -13.09 -8.73 21.29
N SER A 202 -13.58 -7.61 20.72
CA SER A 202 -13.88 -6.38 21.48
C SER A 202 -12.69 -5.80 22.26
N CYS A 203 -11.47 -5.99 21.78
CA CYS A 203 -10.26 -5.51 22.47
C CYS A 203 -9.87 -4.10 21.99
N ARG A 204 -9.13 -3.36 22.83
CA ARG A 204 -8.67 -2.01 22.52
C ARG A 204 -7.15 -1.87 22.67
N GLY A 205 -6.46 -1.71 21.55
CA GLY A 205 -5.04 -1.41 21.51
C GLY A 205 -4.78 0.08 21.71
N ARG A 206 -4.12 0.45 22.81
CA ARG A 206 -3.63 1.82 23.08
C ARG A 206 -2.11 1.83 23.32
N ALA A 207 -1.45 0.70 23.12
CA ALA A 207 -0.01 0.59 23.24
C ALA A 207 0.66 1.05 21.95
N TYR A 208 1.76 1.79 22.08
CA TYR A 208 2.62 2.12 20.95
C TYR A 208 3.44 0.89 20.59
N VAL A 209 3.34 0.43 19.34
CA VAL A 209 3.97 -0.83 18.90
C VAL A 209 5.06 -0.52 17.89
N ASN A 210 6.32 -0.85 18.21
CA ASN A 210 7.48 -0.67 17.31
C ASN A 210 7.60 0.74 16.68
N ILE A 211 7.40 1.80 17.48
CA ILE A 211 7.40 3.20 17.01
C ILE A 211 8.77 3.89 17.05
N GLU A 212 9.87 3.15 17.23
CA GLU A 212 11.22 3.70 17.35
C GLU A 212 12.14 3.10 16.27
N SER A 213 13.13 3.87 15.81
CA SER A 213 14.05 3.48 14.72
C SER A 213 15.11 2.45 15.11
N THR A 214 15.23 2.15 16.40
CA THR A 214 16.35 1.41 16.98
C THR A 214 15.86 0.61 18.17
N ASP A 215 16.09 -0.71 18.14
CA ASP A 215 15.94 -1.55 19.32
C ASP A 215 17.04 -1.21 20.34
N PRO A 216 16.74 -1.03 21.65
CA PRO A 216 17.72 -0.86 22.73
C PRO A 216 18.73 -2.02 22.89
N SER A 217 18.64 -3.10 22.09
CA SER A 217 19.55 -4.25 22.14
C SER A 217 20.71 -4.27 21.13
N ILE A 218 21.03 -3.17 20.43
CA ILE A 218 22.28 -3.10 19.66
C ILE A 218 23.44 -2.96 20.65
N ASP A 219 23.82 -4.08 21.27
CA ASP A 219 25.08 -4.21 21.97
C ASP A 219 26.21 -4.32 20.93
N LEU A 220 26.87 -3.18 20.67
CA LEU A 220 28.07 -3.13 19.84
C LEU A 220 29.19 -4.04 20.36
N SER A 221 29.09 -4.62 21.57
CA SER A 221 30.06 -5.57 22.10
C SER A 221 30.05 -6.94 21.40
N ASN A 222 28.96 -7.30 20.70
CA ASN A 222 28.87 -8.54 19.94
C ASN A 222 29.37 -8.43 18.49
N LEU A 223 29.76 -7.24 18.04
CA LEU A 223 30.55 -7.11 16.82
C LEU A 223 32.00 -7.50 17.13
N ASN A 224 32.31 -8.79 16.98
CA ASN A 224 33.69 -9.24 16.92
C ASN A 224 34.32 -8.70 15.61
N LEU A 225 34.95 -7.52 15.71
CA LEU A 225 35.77 -6.88 14.68
C LEU A 225 37.13 -7.59 14.56
N GLU A 226 37.14 -8.92 14.45
CA GLU A 226 38.30 -9.60 13.91
C GLU A 226 38.39 -9.26 12.43
N PHE A 227 39.53 -8.68 12.04
CA PHE A 227 39.90 -8.27 10.69
C PHE A 227 39.76 -9.42 9.68
N SER A 228 38.54 -9.66 9.23
CA SER A 228 38.19 -10.37 8.01
C SER A 228 37.11 -9.53 7.35
N LEU A 229 37.44 -8.95 6.20
CA LEU A 229 36.51 -8.24 5.31
C LEU A 229 35.48 -9.23 4.77
N ASP A 230 34.54 -9.62 5.61
CA ASP A 230 33.41 -10.44 5.23
C ASP A 230 32.20 -9.53 4.99
N LEU A 231 32.12 -9.00 3.78
CA LEU A 231 31.06 -8.09 3.33
C LEU A 231 29.66 -8.74 3.41
N ALA A 232 29.59 -10.08 3.48
CA ALA A 232 28.36 -10.85 3.67
C ALA A 232 27.79 -10.78 5.11
N LYS A 233 28.60 -10.40 6.10
CA LYS A 233 28.10 -10.16 7.47
C LYS A 233 27.45 -8.78 7.61
N LEU A 234 27.85 -7.80 6.79
CA LEU A 234 27.23 -6.49 6.75
C LEU A 234 25.84 -6.55 6.09
N SER A 235 25.66 -7.37 5.03
CA SER A 235 24.34 -7.61 4.42
C SER A 235 23.38 -8.40 5.32
N ARG A 236 23.92 -9.21 6.25
CA ARG A 236 23.12 -9.88 7.30
C ARG A 236 22.73 -8.96 8.45
N ALA A 237 23.53 -7.93 8.75
CA ALA A 237 23.18 -6.94 9.77
C ALA A 237 21.97 -6.07 9.35
N ASP A 238 21.81 -5.80 8.05
CA ASP A 238 20.63 -5.11 7.51
C ASP A 238 19.35 -5.97 7.52
N THR A 239 19.45 -7.31 7.50
CA THR A 239 18.28 -8.21 7.50
C THR A 239 17.89 -8.74 8.88
N LEU A 240 18.78 -8.67 9.87
CA LEU A 240 18.53 -9.15 11.24
C LEU A 240 17.68 -8.20 12.11
N ASN A 241 17.45 -6.95 11.67
CA ASN A 241 16.89 -5.89 12.51
C ASN A 241 15.62 -5.22 11.96
N THR A 242 14.85 -5.88 11.08
CA THR A 242 13.58 -5.30 10.61
C THR A 242 12.39 -5.96 11.31
N ALA A 243 11.59 -5.17 12.03
CA ALA A 243 10.34 -5.63 12.62
C ALA A 243 9.45 -6.26 11.54
N THR A 244 8.98 -7.48 11.75
CA THR A 244 8.10 -8.20 10.82
C THR A 244 6.77 -8.53 11.49
N ASP A 245 5.69 -8.51 10.73
CA ASP A 245 4.36 -8.87 11.20
C ASP A 245 3.98 -8.07 12.46
N THR A 246 3.89 -6.74 12.32
CA THR A 246 3.55 -5.84 13.43
C THR A 246 2.12 -5.36 13.29
N GLY A 247 1.33 -5.45 14.37
CA GLY A 247 0.02 -4.83 14.40
C GLY A 247 -0.45 -4.26 15.73
N GLY A 248 -1.42 -3.34 15.68
CA GLY A 248 -1.95 -2.68 16.88
C GLY A 248 -2.83 -3.57 17.76
N ILE A 249 -3.37 -4.68 17.23
CA ILE A 249 -4.09 -5.71 17.99
C ILE A 249 -3.31 -7.02 17.97
N ALA A 250 -2.97 -7.51 16.77
CA ALA A 250 -2.24 -8.76 16.57
C ALA A 250 -1.01 -8.58 15.66
N GLY A 251 0.08 -9.29 15.92
CA GLY A 251 1.19 -9.36 14.96
C GLY A 251 0.85 -10.26 13.78
N TYR A 252 0.61 -11.54 14.08
CA TYR A 252 0.16 -12.55 13.13
C TYR A 252 -1.20 -13.14 13.54
N SER A 253 -2.10 -13.41 12.58
CA SER A 253 -3.37 -14.07 12.86
C SER A 253 -3.84 -15.02 11.77
N SER A 254 -3.93 -16.32 12.10
CA SER A 254 -4.71 -17.31 11.34
C SER A 254 -6.09 -17.59 11.97
N GLY A 255 -6.31 -17.09 13.19
CA GLY A 255 -7.59 -17.12 13.89
C GLY A 255 -8.53 -15.97 13.53
N ALA A 256 -9.46 -15.65 14.42
CA ALA A 256 -10.44 -14.57 14.23
C ALA A 256 -10.14 -13.34 15.09
N ILE A 257 -10.24 -12.15 14.49
CA ILE A 257 -10.19 -10.86 15.18
C ILE A 257 -11.49 -10.13 14.86
N ALA A 258 -12.27 -9.78 15.88
CA ALA A 258 -13.57 -9.16 15.71
C ALA A 258 -13.78 -7.94 16.60
N SER A 259 -14.44 -6.92 16.06
CA SER A 259 -14.94 -5.75 16.83
C SER A 259 -13.87 -5.06 17.68
N SER A 260 -12.61 -5.09 17.25
CA SER A 260 -11.48 -4.58 18.02
C SER A 260 -10.93 -3.30 17.39
N THR A 261 -10.41 -2.40 18.22
CA THR A 261 -9.99 -1.06 17.79
C THR A 261 -8.57 -0.76 18.24
N ASN A 262 -7.73 -0.33 17.31
CA ASN A 262 -6.43 0.27 17.61
C ASN A 262 -6.53 1.81 17.61
N TYR A 263 -5.98 2.43 18.65
CA TYR A 263 -5.94 3.88 18.84
C TYR A 263 -4.51 4.46 18.80
N ALA A 264 -3.49 3.61 18.92
CA ALA A 264 -2.10 4.05 19.07
C ALA A 264 -1.30 3.84 17.79
N ALA A 265 -0.17 4.54 17.68
CA ALA A 265 0.69 4.44 16.51
C ALA A 265 1.38 3.06 16.44
N VAL A 266 1.54 2.55 15.22
CA VAL A 266 2.14 1.24 14.93
C VAL A 266 3.21 1.40 13.86
N GLY A 267 4.40 0.88 14.16
CA GLY A 267 5.55 0.87 13.28
C GLY A 267 6.24 2.23 13.17
N TYR A 268 7.32 2.25 12.39
CA TYR A 268 8.19 3.40 12.19
C TYR A 268 8.45 3.62 10.71
N GLN A 269 8.70 4.86 10.30
CA GLN A 269 8.90 5.18 8.89
C GLN A 269 10.13 4.44 8.33
N HIS A 270 10.00 3.90 7.11
CA HIS A 270 11.07 3.21 6.38
C HIS A 270 11.57 1.90 7.01
N ILE A 271 10.98 1.45 8.12
CA ILE A 271 11.34 0.23 8.84
C ILE A 271 10.09 -0.61 8.98
N GLY A 272 10.22 -1.91 8.80
CA GLY A 272 9.14 -2.86 9.08
C GLY A 272 8.50 -3.45 7.84
N TYR A 273 8.24 -4.76 7.88
CA TYR A 273 7.50 -5.50 6.87
C TYR A 273 6.18 -5.99 7.47
N ASN A 274 5.11 -5.99 6.69
CA ASN A 274 3.78 -6.45 7.09
C ASN A 274 3.28 -5.69 8.33
N ILE A 275 3.05 -4.39 8.15
CA ILE A 275 2.66 -3.49 9.24
C ILE A 275 1.19 -3.14 9.09
N GLY A 276 0.37 -3.46 10.09
CA GLY A 276 -1.07 -3.22 10.05
C GLY A 276 -1.60 -2.52 11.30
N GLY A 277 -2.60 -1.65 11.17
CA GLY A 277 -3.21 -1.04 12.36
C GLY A 277 -3.92 -2.03 13.28
N VAL A 278 -4.50 -3.11 12.73
CA VAL A 278 -5.12 -4.18 13.52
C VAL A 278 -4.24 -5.42 13.52
N VAL A 279 -3.81 -5.89 12.36
CA VAL A 279 -3.01 -7.11 12.21
C VAL A 279 -1.85 -6.91 11.24
N GLY A 280 -0.65 -7.34 11.61
CA GLY A 280 0.49 -7.29 10.68
C GLY A 280 0.28 -8.18 9.47
N ARG A 281 0.13 -9.49 9.70
CA ARG A 281 -0.16 -10.48 8.66
C ARG A 281 -1.29 -11.41 9.04
N SER A 282 -2.21 -11.66 8.11
CA SER A 282 -3.35 -12.54 8.38
C SER A 282 -3.73 -13.46 7.24
N SER A 283 -4.05 -14.70 7.58
CA SER A 283 -4.77 -15.69 6.76
C SER A 283 -6.15 -16.04 7.36
N GLY A 284 -6.51 -15.37 8.47
CA GLY A 284 -7.70 -15.61 9.26
C GLY A 284 -8.87 -14.68 8.91
N GLN A 285 -9.74 -14.44 9.90
CA GLN A 285 -10.86 -13.51 9.77
C GLN A 285 -10.59 -12.21 10.50
N VAL A 286 -10.77 -11.07 9.83
CA VAL A 286 -10.76 -9.74 10.45
C VAL A 286 -12.11 -9.08 10.19
N LEU A 287 -12.92 -8.90 11.24
CA LEU A 287 -14.31 -8.49 11.12
C LEU A 287 -14.63 -7.29 11.99
N ALA A 288 -15.21 -6.24 11.41
CA ALA A 288 -15.70 -5.08 12.15
C ALA A 288 -14.64 -4.41 13.04
N CYS A 289 -13.38 -4.46 12.63
CA CYS A 289 -12.27 -3.84 13.35
C CYS A 289 -12.05 -2.40 12.89
N SER A 290 -11.41 -1.59 13.72
CA SER A 290 -11.11 -0.20 13.38
C SER A 290 -9.68 0.20 13.74
N ASN A 291 -9.14 1.14 12.99
CA ASN A 291 -7.87 1.79 13.28
C ASN A 291 -8.01 3.31 13.25
N GLU A 292 -7.57 3.95 14.31
CA GLU A 292 -7.48 5.41 14.48
C GLU A 292 -6.03 5.88 14.66
N GLY A 293 -5.10 4.95 14.95
CA GLY A 293 -3.68 5.24 15.12
C GLY A 293 -2.93 5.39 13.79
N ALA A 294 -1.86 6.19 13.79
CA ALA A 294 -0.98 6.35 12.62
C ALA A 294 -0.15 5.09 12.38
N ILE A 295 -0.07 4.65 11.13
CA ILE A 295 0.63 3.44 10.72
C ILE A 295 1.82 3.79 9.82
N CYS A 296 3.00 3.33 10.19
CA CYS A 296 4.23 3.61 9.45
C CYS A 296 5.00 2.31 9.17
N GLY A 297 5.49 2.12 7.95
CA GLY A 297 6.31 0.95 7.63
C GLY A 297 7.16 1.09 6.37
N ARG A 298 7.90 0.03 6.02
CA ARG A 298 8.68 -0.05 4.78
C ARG A 298 7.87 -0.69 3.65
N LYS A 299 7.40 -1.93 3.86
CA LYS A 299 6.71 -2.72 2.81
C LYS A 299 5.47 -3.36 3.39
N ASP A 300 4.42 -3.44 2.58
CA ASP A 300 3.16 -4.11 2.94
C ASP A 300 2.53 -3.45 4.18
N VAL A 301 2.15 -2.19 4.01
CA VAL A 301 1.66 -1.33 5.08
C VAL A 301 0.17 -1.05 4.89
N GLY A 302 -0.65 -1.41 5.87
CA GLY A 302 -2.10 -1.24 5.81
C GLY A 302 -2.71 -0.63 7.06
N GLY A 303 -3.78 0.16 6.90
CA GLY A 303 -4.51 0.71 8.04
C GLY A 303 -5.17 -0.35 8.92
N ILE A 304 -5.53 -1.52 8.37
CA ILE A 304 -6.10 -2.66 9.11
C ILE A 304 -5.17 -3.86 9.07
N ALA A 305 -4.79 -4.32 7.89
CA ALA A 305 -3.92 -5.48 7.69
C ALA A 305 -2.66 -5.09 6.90
N GLY A 306 -1.45 -5.44 7.35
CA GLY A 306 -0.26 -5.23 6.51
C GLY A 306 -0.33 -6.11 5.25
N GLN A 307 -0.38 -7.42 5.46
CA GLN A 307 -0.51 -8.42 4.40
C GLN A 307 -1.69 -9.37 4.66
N MET A 308 -2.45 -9.66 3.60
CA MET A 308 -3.50 -10.67 3.59
C MET A 308 -3.09 -11.85 2.71
N GLU A 309 -2.82 -12.99 3.36
CA GLU A 309 -2.49 -14.23 2.67
C GLU A 309 -3.78 -14.93 2.22
N PRO A 310 -3.85 -15.44 0.98
CA PRO A 310 -4.96 -16.26 0.54
C PRO A 310 -5.12 -17.50 1.41
N TYR A 311 -6.33 -17.76 1.88
CA TYR A 311 -6.66 -19.05 2.47
C TYR A 311 -6.84 -20.09 1.36
N ILE A 312 -6.00 -21.12 1.39
CA ILE A 312 -6.07 -22.24 0.43
C ILE A 312 -6.89 -23.36 1.07
N ARG A 313 -8.09 -23.61 0.54
CA ARG A 313 -8.88 -24.79 0.90
C ARG A 313 -8.92 -25.74 -0.30
N MET A 314 -8.50 -26.99 -0.09
CA MET A 314 -8.92 -28.07 -0.97
C MET A 314 -10.23 -28.65 -0.43
N GLU A 315 -11.26 -28.72 -1.26
CA GLU A 315 -12.52 -29.38 -0.93
C GLU A 315 -12.59 -30.75 -1.62
N ILE A 316 -12.93 -31.78 -0.85
CA ILE A 316 -13.38 -33.06 -1.41
C ILE A 316 -14.72 -32.76 -2.09
N SER A 317 -14.89 -33.18 -3.35
CA SER A 317 -16.12 -32.87 -4.10
C SER A 317 -17.38 -33.20 -3.30
N ASP A 318 -18.35 -32.28 -3.28
CA ASP A 318 -19.61 -32.43 -2.53
C ASP A 318 -20.32 -33.76 -2.83
N GLY A 319 -20.21 -34.24 -4.07
CA GLY A 319 -20.73 -35.54 -4.48
C GLY A 319 -20.10 -36.72 -3.73
N LEU A 320 -18.79 -36.70 -3.49
CA LEU A 320 -18.07 -37.76 -2.79
C LEU A 320 -18.29 -37.72 -1.28
N LEU A 321 -18.33 -36.53 -0.69
CA LEU A 321 -18.65 -36.37 0.74
C LEU A 321 -20.09 -36.82 1.03
N GLN A 322 -21.04 -36.44 0.16
CA GLN A 322 -22.44 -36.87 0.28
C GLN A 322 -22.59 -38.38 0.07
N GLN A 323 -21.81 -38.98 -0.82
CA GLN A 323 -21.78 -40.43 -1.03
C GLN A 323 -21.27 -41.18 0.22
N LEU A 324 -20.16 -40.73 0.82
CA LEU A 324 -19.63 -41.33 2.05
C LEU A 324 -20.59 -41.18 3.23
N LYS A 325 -21.24 -40.01 3.38
CA LYS A 325 -22.30 -39.79 4.39
C LYS A 325 -23.47 -40.74 4.21
N THR A 326 -23.92 -40.91 2.97
CA THR A 326 -25.02 -41.82 2.64
C THR A 326 -24.65 -43.26 2.98
N GLN A 327 -23.45 -43.72 2.61
CA GLN A 327 -22.98 -45.08 2.88
C GLN A 327 -22.80 -45.36 4.39
N LEU A 328 -22.33 -44.40 5.18
CA LEU A 328 -22.21 -44.53 6.65
C LEU A 328 -23.57 -44.60 7.34
N ASN A 329 -24.54 -43.78 6.91
CA ASN A 329 -25.90 -43.82 7.43
C ASN A 329 -26.60 -45.15 7.12
N GLU A 330 -26.42 -45.67 5.90
CA GLU A 330 -26.91 -47.00 5.52
C GLU A 330 -26.27 -48.11 6.36
N LEU A 331 -24.96 -48.03 6.59
CA LEU A 331 -24.25 -48.99 7.44
C LEU A 331 -24.74 -48.94 8.91
N SER A 332 -24.95 -47.74 9.46
CA SER A 332 -25.53 -47.56 10.81
C SER A 332 -26.93 -48.18 10.90
N GLY A 333 -27.77 -47.98 9.89
CA GLY A 333 -29.10 -48.61 9.83
C GLY A 333 -29.05 -50.14 9.81
N LEU A 334 -28.10 -50.71 9.08
CA LEU A 334 -27.88 -52.16 9.03
C LEU A 334 -27.35 -52.73 10.36
N VAL A 335 -26.40 -52.03 11.01
CA VAL A 335 -25.86 -52.41 12.32
C VAL A 335 -26.95 -52.37 13.39
N ASN A 336 -27.76 -51.32 13.45
CA ASN A 336 -28.88 -51.21 14.39
C ASN A 336 -29.94 -52.30 14.18
N THR A 337 -30.26 -52.62 12.93
CA THR A 337 -31.19 -53.71 12.59
C THR A 337 -30.65 -55.06 13.06
N ALA A 338 -29.36 -55.32 12.83
CA ALA A 338 -28.71 -56.54 13.29
C ALA A 338 -28.65 -56.63 14.83
N THR A 339 -28.41 -55.52 15.53
CA THR A 339 -28.39 -55.46 17.00
C THR A 339 -29.74 -55.90 17.56
N ASN A 340 -30.84 -55.33 17.03
CA ASN A 340 -32.20 -55.68 17.44
C ASN A 340 -32.53 -57.17 17.20
N HIS A 341 -32.02 -57.76 16.12
CA HIS A 341 -32.19 -59.19 15.86
C HIS A 341 -31.26 -60.08 16.70
N ALA A 342 -30.13 -59.55 17.18
CA ALA A 342 -29.17 -60.27 18.03
C ALA A 342 -29.57 -60.33 19.52
N GLU A 343 -30.35 -59.35 20.01
CA GLU A 343 -30.83 -59.27 21.40
C GLU A 343 -31.62 -60.51 21.86
N GLY A 344 -32.19 -61.28 20.92
CA GLY A 344 -32.94 -62.51 21.21
C GLY A 344 -32.14 -63.82 21.17
N GLY A 345 -30.83 -63.81 20.83
CA GLY A 345 -30.11 -65.04 20.47
C GLY A 345 -28.65 -65.16 20.92
N SER A 346 -27.86 -64.08 21.03
CA SER A 346 -26.45 -64.19 21.45
C SER A 346 -25.87 -62.87 21.97
N ASN A 347 -25.60 -62.81 23.28
CA ASN A 347 -25.07 -61.63 23.98
C ASN A 347 -23.72 -61.15 23.43
N GLU A 348 -22.90 -62.07 22.95
CA GLU A 348 -21.58 -61.78 22.37
C GLU A 348 -21.68 -61.03 21.03
N ILE A 349 -22.67 -61.39 20.20
CA ILE A 349 -22.91 -60.75 18.90
C ILE A 349 -23.51 -59.36 19.11
N ALA A 350 -24.47 -59.22 20.03
CA ALA A 350 -25.07 -57.94 20.37
C ALA A 350 -24.04 -56.94 20.94
N SER A 351 -23.15 -57.39 21.83
CA SER A 351 -22.08 -56.53 22.37
C SER A 351 -21.12 -56.04 21.28
N ARG A 352 -20.82 -56.86 20.26
CA ARG A 352 -19.93 -56.49 19.15
C ARG A 352 -20.61 -55.52 18.18
N LEU A 353 -21.88 -55.73 17.89
CA LEU A 353 -22.67 -54.82 17.06
C LEU A 353 -22.85 -53.45 17.72
N ASN A 354 -23.02 -53.39 19.05
CA ASN A 354 -23.03 -52.14 19.80
C ASN A 354 -21.70 -51.39 19.72
N SER A 355 -20.57 -52.10 19.86
CA SER A 355 -19.24 -51.51 19.64
C SER A 355 -19.06 -51.02 18.19
N MET A 356 -19.57 -51.76 17.19
CA MET A 356 -19.58 -51.32 15.80
C MET A 356 -20.39 -50.05 15.59
N SER A 357 -21.58 -49.94 16.20
CA SER A 357 -22.40 -48.73 16.13
C SER A 357 -21.62 -47.51 16.62
N GLY A 358 -20.92 -47.63 17.75
CA GLY A 358 -20.08 -46.55 18.29
C GLY A 358 -18.96 -46.12 17.32
N TYR A 359 -18.31 -47.07 16.63
CA TYR A 359 -17.32 -46.73 15.61
C TYR A 359 -17.93 -46.17 14.32
N VAL A 360 -19.13 -46.58 13.90
CA VAL A 360 -19.84 -46.00 12.75
C VAL A 360 -20.26 -44.57 13.05
N ASP A 361 -20.77 -44.30 14.25
CA ASP A 361 -21.18 -42.97 14.70
C ASP A 361 -19.97 -42.04 14.82
N ASN A 362 -18.86 -42.54 15.38
CA ASN A 362 -17.60 -41.80 15.40
C ASN A 362 -17.09 -41.54 13.98
N ALA A 363 -17.09 -42.53 13.07
CA ALA A 363 -16.67 -42.31 11.69
C ALA A 363 -17.55 -41.28 10.96
N ALA A 364 -18.86 -41.24 11.22
CA ALA A 364 -19.78 -40.24 10.65
C ALA A 364 -19.53 -38.83 11.22
N ASN A 365 -19.19 -38.73 12.51
CA ASN A 365 -18.80 -37.47 13.14
C ASN A 365 -17.42 -36.98 12.64
N GLU A 366 -16.44 -37.88 12.55
CA GLU A 366 -15.10 -37.57 12.03
C GLU A 366 -15.16 -37.19 10.55
N LEU A 367 -16.05 -37.79 9.74
CA LEU A 367 -16.25 -37.41 8.34
C LEU A 367 -16.75 -35.96 8.18
N ASN A 368 -17.50 -35.41 9.14
CA ASN A 368 -17.88 -33.99 9.15
C ASN A 368 -16.72 -33.06 9.53
N ASN A 369 -15.66 -33.62 10.11
CA ASN A 369 -14.49 -32.90 10.63
C ASN A 369 -13.21 -33.17 9.83
N VAL A 370 -13.25 -33.95 8.74
CA VAL A 370 -12.07 -34.19 7.88
C VAL A 370 -11.59 -32.85 7.33
N ARG A 371 -10.36 -32.50 7.71
CA ARG A 371 -9.65 -31.31 7.22
C ARG A 371 -8.50 -31.77 6.34
N LEU A 372 -8.27 -31.06 5.24
CA LEU A 372 -7.08 -31.24 4.43
C LEU A 372 -6.00 -30.33 5.02
N ASN A 373 -4.95 -30.95 5.58
CA ASN A 373 -3.81 -30.21 6.07
C ASN A 373 -2.79 -30.15 4.92
N ALA A 374 -2.61 -28.97 4.35
CA ALA A 374 -1.52 -28.74 3.41
C ALA A 374 -0.23 -28.67 4.22
N SER A 375 0.67 -29.65 4.05
CA SER A 375 2.07 -29.48 4.44
C SER A 375 2.83 -28.94 3.25
N ILE A 376 3.78 -28.06 3.52
CA ILE A 376 4.80 -27.69 2.57
C ILE A 376 5.94 -28.67 2.84
N ASP A 377 6.09 -29.68 1.98
CA ASP A 377 7.22 -30.60 2.02
C ASP A 377 8.36 -29.95 1.23
N SER A 378 9.34 -29.45 1.96
CA SER A 378 10.59 -28.97 1.37
C SER A 378 11.56 -30.15 1.25
N VAL A 379 11.73 -30.68 0.05
CA VAL A 379 12.74 -31.70 -0.25
C VAL A 379 14.04 -30.97 -0.60
N ILE A 380 15.05 -31.11 0.26
CA ILE A 380 16.40 -30.61 0.01
C ILE A 380 17.28 -31.79 -0.39
N THR A 381 17.72 -31.79 -1.65
CA THR A 381 18.62 -32.81 -2.20
C THR A 381 20.00 -32.17 -2.42
N GLY A 382 21.04 -32.72 -1.81
CA GLY A 382 22.43 -32.34 -2.07
C GLY A 382 23.18 -33.48 -2.77
N ASP A 383 23.84 -33.19 -3.89
CA ASP A 383 24.81 -34.11 -4.52
C ASP A 383 26.23 -33.78 -4.05
N GLY A 384 26.79 -34.64 -3.19
CA GLY A 384 28.15 -34.46 -2.69
C GLY A 384 29.16 -35.35 -3.43
N SER A 385 30.25 -34.77 -3.95
CA SER A 385 31.47 -35.55 -4.23
C SER A 385 32.30 -35.76 -2.94
N HIS A 386 33.16 -36.78 -2.96
CA HIS A 386 33.81 -37.56 -1.88
C HIS A 386 34.39 -36.91 -0.60
N SER A 387 34.10 -35.65 -0.24
CA SER A 387 34.62 -35.02 0.99
C SER A 387 33.81 -33.83 1.52
N SER A 388 32.47 -33.90 1.52
CA SER A 388 31.62 -32.80 2.03
C SER A 388 30.72 -33.28 3.17
N ASP A 389 30.92 -32.75 4.38
CA ASP A 389 30.01 -32.95 5.51
C ASP A 389 28.87 -31.94 5.41
N THR A 390 27.63 -32.41 5.19
CA THR A 390 26.43 -31.57 5.19
C THR A 390 25.79 -31.64 6.57
N LEU A 391 25.91 -30.59 7.38
CA LEU A 391 25.23 -30.49 8.69
C LEU A 391 23.85 -29.81 8.50
N ILE A 392 22.78 -30.50 8.88
CA ILE A 392 21.40 -29.99 8.86
C ILE A 392 20.83 -30.08 10.29
N GLY A 393 20.51 -28.94 10.89
CA GLY A 393 19.99 -28.82 12.25
C GLY A 393 18.46 -28.80 12.28
N GLY A 394 17.83 -29.89 12.71
CA GLY A 394 16.40 -29.95 13.01
C GLY A 394 16.13 -29.78 14.51
N GLY A 395 15.21 -28.87 14.87
CA GLY A 395 14.64 -28.81 16.21
C GLY A 395 13.91 -30.12 16.53
N LYS A 396 14.24 -30.75 17.67
CA LYS A 396 13.55 -31.96 18.12
C LYS A 396 12.12 -31.60 18.55
N GLY A 397 11.16 -31.78 17.65
CA GLY A 397 9.77 -31.44 17.96
C GLY A 397 8.69 -31.91 16.98
N ALA A 398 8.95 -32.82 16.03
CA ALA A 398 7.89 -33.53 15.28
C ALA A 398 8.50 -34.76 14.59
N ALA A 399 7.71 -35.82 14.40
CA ALA A 399 8.17 -37.07 13.81
C ALA A 399 8.57 -36.89 12.34
N GLY A 400 9.89 -36.85 12.05
CA GLY A 400 10.46 -36.91 10.71
C GLY A 400 11.61 -37.92 10.68
N GLY A 401 11.67 -38.74 9.62
CA GLY A 401 12.71 -39.75 9.40
C GLY A 401 13.76 -39.27 8.39
N ILE A 402 14.96 -39.84 8.46
CA ILE A 402 16.06 -39.62 7.50
C ILE A 402 16.30 -40.94 6.76
N ASP A 403 16.13 -40.96 5.44
CA ASP A 403 16.49 -42.12 4.60
C ASP A 403 17.83 -41.86 3.91
N HIS A 404 18.69 -42.89 3.94
CA HIS A 404 20.00 -42.89 3.29
C HIS A 404 19.99 -43.98 2.21
N GLU A 405 19.93 -43.61 0.93
CA GLU A 405 20.14 -44.56 -0.17
C GLU A 405 21.59 -44.50 -0.66
N HIS A 406 22.22 -45.68 -0.69
CA HIS A 406 23.56 -45.87 -1.23
C HIS A 406 23.44 -46.36 -2.68
N SER A 407 23.85 -45.54 -3.66
CA SER A 407 24.04 -45.98 -5.03
C SER A 407 25.51 -45.83 -5.44
N ASP A 408 26.02 -46.75 -6.25
CA ASP A 408 27.43 -46.85 -6.66
C ASP A 408 27.94 -45.65 -7.50
N SER A 409 27.15 -44.58 -7.67
CA SER A 409 27.51 -43.38 -8.43
C SER A 409 27.27 -42.05 -7.70
N GLY A 410 26.93 -42.04 -6.40
CA GLY A 410 26.82 -40.81 -5.60
C GLY A 410 26.06 -40.98 -4.29
N HIS A 411 26.42 -40.16 -3.28
CA HIS A 411 25.68 -40.08 -2.01
C HIS A 411 24.51 -39.10 -2.15
N SER A 412 23.28 -39.57 -1.92
CA SER A 412 22.08 -38.73 -1.82
C SER A 412 21.49 -38.89 -0.43
N THR A 413 21.24 -37.78 0.27
CA THR A 413 20.54 -37.74 1.56
C THR A 413 19.21 -37.06 1.36
N THR A 414 18.10 -37.73 1.69
CA THR A 414 16.74 -37.20 1.58
C THR A 414 16.11 -37.10 2.96
N ILE A 415 15.56 -35.94 3.32
CA ILE A 415 14.83 -35.71 4.57
C ILE A 415 13.37 -35.38 4.25
N TRP A 416 12.44 -35.97 5.00
CA TRP A 416 11.02 -35.65 4.96
C TRP A 416 10.61 -35.00 6.29
N GLY A 417 10.01 -33.80 6.25
CA GLY A 417 9.57 -33.04 7.43
C GLY A 417 8.09 -32.69 7.36
N GLY A 418 7.34 -32.97 8.43
CA GLY A 418 5.94 -32.55 8.57
C GLY A 418 5.80 -31.08 9.01
N SER A 419 4.62 -30.51 8.72
CA SER A 419 4.25 -29.10 8.82
C SER A 419 4.75 -28.34 10.05
N ALA A 420 5.24 -27.11 9.79
CA ALA A 420 5.40 -25.97 10.71
C ALA A 420 6.81 -25.58 11.22
N ALA A 421 7.91 -26.01 10.59
CA ALA A 421 9.22 -25.47 10.93
C ALA A 421 10.04 -25.13 9.68
N GLY A 422 10.53 -23.88 9.59
CA GLY A 422 11.55 -23.52 8.61
C GLY A 422 12.80 -24.37 8.83
N ALA A 423 13.14 -25.23 7.88
CA ALA A 423 14.40 -25.97 7.88
C ALA A 423 15.50 -25.10 7.25
N GLY A 424 16.52 -24.75 8.02
CA GLY A 424 17.74 -24.12 7.50
C GLY A 424 18.72 -25.18 6.99
N ALA A 425 19.29 -24.98 5.80
CA ALA A 425 20.43 -25.75 5.31
C ALA A 425 21.63 -24.81 5.10
N SER A 426 22.81 -25.20 5.60
CA SER A 426 24.07 -24.50 5.35
C SER A 426 25.08 -25.45 4.71
N HIS A 427 25.76 -24.99 3.67
CA HIS A 427 26.85 -25.72 3.01
C HIS A 427 28.20 -25.07 3.38
N GLU A 428 29.11 -25.82 3.98
CA GLU A 428 30.52 -25.43 4.13
C GLU A 428 31.41 -26.47 3.43
N GLY A 429 32.06 -26.04 2.35
CA GLY A 429 32.98 -26.87 1.57
C GLY A 429 33.35 -26.23 0.24
N ASN A 430 34.55 -26.54 -0.27
CA ASN A 430 35.11 -25.93 -1.48
C ASN A 430 34.84 -26.77 -2.75
N ALA A 431 33.76 -27.56 -2.77
CA ALA A 431 33.44 -28.53 -3.84
C ALA A 431 32.14 -28.19 -4.56
N SER A 432 32.14 -28.37 -5.89
CA SER A 432 31.04 -28.07 -6.81
C SER A 432 29.94 -29.15 -6.79
N GLY A 433 29.06 -29.09 -5.80
CA GLY A 433 27.78 -29.82 -5.76
C GLY A 433 26.61 -28.85 -5.78
N THR A 434 25.49 -29.26 -6.38
CA THR A 434 24.26 -28.48 -6.50
C THR A 434 23.31 -28.87 -5.38
N VAL A 435 22.96 -27.92 -4.51
CA VAL A 435 21.86 -28.10 -3.55
C VAL A 435 20.57 -27.74 -4.27
N THR A 436 19.74 -28.73 -4.57
CA THR A 436 18.43 -28.50 -5.20
C THR A 436 17.35 -28.65 -4.15
N GLY A 437 16.72 -27.52 -3.80
CA GLY A 437 15.49 -27.49 -3.01
C GLY A 437 14.29 -27.55 -3.94
N SER A 438 13.42 -28.54 -3.77
CA SER A 438 12.11 -28.56 -4.40
C SER A 438 11.05 -28.51 -3.31
N THR A 439 10.19 -27.51 -3.38
CA THR A 439 9.08 -27.33 -2.45
C THR A 439 7.83 -27.89 -3.10
N GLN A 440 7.24 -28.94 -2.52
CA GLN A 440 5.98 -29.50 -2.98
C GLN A 440 4.92 -29.29 -1.90
N ILE A 441 3.75 -28.77 -2.29
CA ILE A 441 2.58 -28.78 -1.42
C ILE A 441 2.08 -30.21 -1.40
N VAL A 442 2.40 -30.94 -0.32
CA VAL A 442 1.86 -32.26 -0.05
C VAL A 442 0.66 -32.07 0.85
N ALA A 443 -0.51 -32.02 0.23
CA ALA A 443 -1.73 -31.94 1.00
C ALA A 443 -2.24 -33.35 1.30
N ALA A 444 -2.05 -33.76 2.55
CA ALA A 444 -2.60 -35.00 3.08
C ALA A 444 -3.90 -34.67 3.84
N PRO A 445 -5.02 -35.35 3.54
CA PRO A 445 -6.18 -35.28 4.42
C PRO A 445 -5.80 -35.79 5.81
N ASP A 446 -6.07 -34.99 6.86
CA ASP A 446 -5.97 -35.47 8.24
C ASP A 446 -7.11 -36.46 8.48
N LEU A 447 -6.79 -37.72 8.24
CA LEU A 447 -7.68 -38.85 8.38
C LEU A 447 -7.46 -39.55 9.72
N GLY A 448 -6.73 -38.99 10.69
CA GLY A 448 -6.34 -39.72 11.91
C GLY A 448 -7.52 -40.30 12.69
N GLY A 449 -8.54 -39.48 12.95
CA GLY A 449 -9.80 -39.89 13.60
C GLY A 449 -10.63 -40.85 12.74
N LEU A 450 -10.69 -40.61 11.43
CA LEU A 450 -11.45 -41.45 10.49
C LEU A 450 -10.81 -42.83 10.29
N THR A 451 -9.48 -42.88 10.14
CA THR A 451 -8.68 -44.09 9.94
C THR A 451 -8.72 -44.97 11.18
N SER A 452 -8.62 -44.40 12.37
CA SER A 452 -8.75 -45.14 13.63
C SER A 452 -10.17 -45.73 13.80
N SER A 453 -11.20 -44.96 13.46
CA SER A 453 -12.59 -45.42 13.48
C SER A 453 -12.83 -46.55 12.48
N ILE A 454 -12.29 -46.46 11.26
CA ILE A 454 -12.43 -47.48 10.21
C ILE A 454 -11.60 -48.75 10.52
N ASN A 455 -10.41 -48.61 11.09
CA ASN A 455 -9.63 -49.74 11.58
C ASN A 455 -10.34 -50.46 12.74
N GLY A 456 -10.97 -49.69 13.64
CA GLY A 456 -11.86 -50.20 14.68
C GLY A 456 -13.02 -51.01 14.09
N LEU A 457 -13.71 -50.45 13.09
CA LEU A 457 -14.78 -51.16 12.36
C LEU A 457 -14.29 -52.45 11.71
N SER A 458 -13.16 -52.41 11.00
CA SER A 458 -12.57 -53.58 10.33
C SER A 458 -12.25 -54.72 11.31
N SER A 459 -11.70 -54.37 12.47
CA SER A 459 -11.42 -55.32 13.56
C SER A 459 -12.70 -55.95 14.09
N GLN A 460 -13.74 -55.14 14.33
CA GLN A 460 -15.03 -55.64 14.79
C GLN A 460 -15.76 -56.49 13.74
N VAL A 461 -15.72 -56.13 12.45
CA VAL A 461 -16.28 -56.93 11.34
C VAL A 461 -15.60 -58.30 11.28
N THR A 462 -14.28 -58.36 11.44
CA THR A 462 -13.51 -59.61 11.44
C THR A 462 -13.89 -60.50 12.63
N MET A 463 -13.98 -59.91 13.82
CA MET A 463 -14.39 -60.66 15.02
C MET A 463 -15.87 -61.08 14.97
N LEU A 464 -16.75 -60.24 14.41
CA LEU A 464 -18.16 -60.53 14.19
C LEU A 464 -18.32 -61.72 13.22
N ASN A 465 -17.53 -61.77 12.14
CA ASN A 465 -17.57 -62.88 11.18
C ASN A 465 -17.16 -64.22 11.82
N ASN A 466 -16.16 -64.18 12.72
CA ASN A 466 -15.74 -65.36 13.48
C ASN A 466 -16.83 -65.82 14.48
N ALA A 467 -17.45 -64.88 15.20
CA ALA A 467 -18.54 -65.15 16.14
C ALA A 467 -19.85 -65.59 15.44
N ALA A 468 -20.05 -65.15 14.19
CA ALA A 468 -21.24 -65.44 13.39
C ALA A 468 -21.19 -66.78 12.64
N SER A 469 -20.05 -67.49 12.67
CA SER A 469 -19.81 -68.75 11.94
C SER A 469 -20.79 -69.89 12.22
N GLY A 470 -21.59 -69.80 13.30
CA GLY A 470 -22.67 -70.73 13.65
C GLY A 470 -24.10 -70.16 13.61
N THR A 471 -24.29 -68.93 13.12
CA THR A 471 -25.60 -68.25 13.11
C THR A 471 -26.41 -68.61 11.87
N VAL A 472 -27.70 -68.97 12.03
CA VAL A 472 -28.62 -69.33 10.93
C VAL A 472 -29.86 -68.44 11.00
N GLY A 473 -30.35 -67.94 9.86
CA GLY A 473 -31.59 -67.16 9.77
C GLY A 473 -31.37 -65.67 9.46
N THR A 474 -32.24 -64.80 9.98
CA THR A 474 -32.27 -63.35 9.68
C THR A 474 -30.98 -62.63 10.09
N LEU A 475 -30.45 -62.91 11.28
CA LEU A 475 -29.19 -62.32 11.77
C LEU A 475 -27.99 -62.64 10.88
N ALA A 476 -27.93 -63.83 10.28
CA ALA A 476 -26.87 -64.20 9.34
C ALA A 476 -26.98 -63.41 8.01
N ASN A 477 -28.19 -63.03 7.61
CA ASN A 477 -28.38 -62.16 6.45
C ASN A 477 -28.01 -60.71 6.76
N ASP A 478 -28.33 -60.22 7.95
CA ASP A 478 -27.96 -58.86 8.37
C ASP A 478 -26.44 -58.69 8.47
N ILE A 479 -25.73 -59.68 9.01
CA ILE A 479 -24.25 -59.68 9.09
C ILE A 479 -23.61 -59.70 7.69
N ARG A 480 -24.21 -60.40 6.71
CA ARG A 480 -23.76 -60.34 5.30
C ARG A 480 -23.99 -58.96 4.69
N SER A 481 -25.13 -58.34 4.96
CA SER A 481 -25.44 -56.98 4.47
C SER A 481 -24.48 -55.93 5.06
N ILE A 482 -24.16 -56.03 6.36
CA ILE A 482 -23.15 -55.19 7.03
C ILE A 482 -21.79 -55.36 6.36
N ASN A 483 -21.35 -56.60 6.11
CA ASN A 483 -20.06 -56.87 5.48
C ASN A 483 -19.99 -56.32 4.04
N ASN A 484 -21.04 -56.51 3.25
CA ASN A 484 -21.12 -55.96 1.89
C ASN A 484 -21.05 -54.43 1.89
N LYS A 485 -21.81 -53.77 2.76
CA LYS A 485 -21.83 -52.30 2.85
C LYS A 485 -20.51 -51.74 3.39
N PHE A 486 -19.88 -52.43 4.34
CA PHE A 486 -18.55 -52.08 4.84
C PHE A 486 -17.47 -52.16 3.76
N ASN A 487 -17.49 -53.19 2.91
CA ASN A 487 -16.56 -53.32 1.79
C ASN A 487 -16.80 -52.24 0.72
N GLU A 488 -18.06 -51.89 0.44
CA GLU A 488 -18.41 -50.79 -0.48
C GLU A 488 -17.89 -49.45 0.05
N LEU A 489 -18.15 -49.13 1.32
CA LEU A 489 -17.65 -47.94 2.01
C LEU A 489 -16.12 -47.87 1.96
N THR A 490 -15.45 -48.97 2.25
CA THR A 490 -13.98 -49.09 2.25
C THR A 490 -13.42 -48.87 0.84
N GLY A 491 -14.07 -49.41 -0.20
CA GLY A 491 -13.70 -49.18 -1.60
C GLY A 491 -13.86 -47.73 -2.05
N THR A 492 -14.96 -47.06 -1.65
CA THR A 492 -15.18 -45.64 -1.92
C THR A 492 -14.14 -44.77 -1.21
N LEU A 493 -13.82 -45.08 0.06
CA LEU A 493 -12.78 -44.38 0.82
C LEU A 493 -11.38 -44.54 0.20
N PHE A 494 -10.96 -45.76 -0.15
CA PHE A 494 -9.65 -45.97 -0.77
C PHE A 494 -9.54 -45.32 -2.15
N SER A 495 -10.63 -45.28 -2.92
CA SER A 495 -10.68 -44.54 -4.19
C SER A 495 -10.49 -43.04 -3.95
N ALA A 496 -11.16 -42.47 -2.94
CA ALA A 496 -10.99 -41.08 -2.53
C ALA A 496 -9.53 -40.77 -2.13
N ILE A 497 -8.94 -41.60 -1.27
CA ILE A 497 -7.54 -41.46 -0.82
C ILE A 497 -6.57 -41.57 -2.01
N SER A 498 -6.76 -42.52 -2.92
CA SER A 498 -5.91 -42.69 -4.10
C SER A 498 -6.00 -41.53 -5.11
N SER A 499 -7.16 -40.88 -5.20
CA SER A 499 -7.34 -39.68 -6.02
C SER A 499 -6.67 -38.44 -5.40
N LEU A 500 -6.49 -38.43 -4.08
CA LEU A 500 -5.80 -37.37 -3.34
C LEU A 500 -4.27 -37.54 -3.37
N SER A 501 -3.75 -38.78 -3.47
CA SER A 501 -2.31 -39.08 -3.39
C SER A 501 -1.54 -39.14 -4.73
N GLY A 502 -2.20 -39.02 -5.88
CA GLY A 502 -1.56 -39.01 -7.22
C GLY A 502 -1.18 -37.59 -7.67
N GLY A 503 0.07 -37.35 -8.04
CA GLY A 503 0.66 -36.02 -8.31
C GLY A 503 0.03 -35.17 -9.44
N THR A 504 0.25 -33.85 -9.29
CA THR A 504 0.28 -32.70 -10.23
C THR A 504 -0.83 -32.43 -11.26
N GLY A 505 -1.47 -31.27 -11.11
CA GLY A 505 -2.21 -30.52 -12.12
C GLY A 505 -3.10 -29.44 -11.49
N ASP A 506 -3.36 -28.27 -12.10
CA ASP A 506 -4.30 -27.18 -11.65
C ASP A 506 -5.49 -26.85 -12.60
N ILE A 507 -6.75 -26.82 -12.12
CA ILE A 507 -7.99 -26.25 -12.71
C ILE A 507 -8.40 -25.06 -11.82
N ILE A 508 -8.49 -23.87 -12.41
CA ILE A 508 -9.17 -22.70 -11.84
C ILE A 508 -10.64 -22.74 -12.27
N VAL A 509 -11.58 -22.65 -11.32
CA VAL A 509 -13.01 -22.44 -11.59
C VAL A 509 -13.38 -21.02 -11.15
N ASP A 510 -13.74 -20.18 -12.11
CA ASP A 510 -14.43 -18.90 -11.87
C ASP A 510 -15.71 -19.21 -11.10
N THR A 511 -15.72 -18.85 -9.82
CA THR A 511 -16.89 -19.02 -8.97
C THR A 511 -17.36 -17.65 -8.49
N SER A 512 -17.78 -16.85 -9.46
CA SER A 512 -18.60 -15.64 -9.26
C SER A 512 -19.96 -15.92 -8.57
N ASP A 513 -20.32 -17.21 -8.38
CA ASP A 513 -21.50 -17.70 -7.67
C ASP A 513 -21.25 -18.13 -6.21
N VAL A 514 -20.03 -17.97 -5.65
CA VAL A 514 -19.83 -18.20 -4.20
C VAL A 514 -20.56 -17.13 -3.42
N ASP A 515 -21.36 -17.54 -2.43
CA ASP A 515 -21.87 -16.62 -1.41
C ASP A 515 -20.69 -16.09 -0.59
N ILE A 516 -20.12 -14.96 -1.02
CA ILE A 516 -18.99 -14.26 -0.39
C ILE A 516 -19.28 -13.97 1.09
N ASP A 517 -20.56 -13.82 1.47
CA ASP A 517 -20.95 -13.58 2.86
C ASP A 517 -20.74 -14.82 3.75
N SER A 518 -20.69 -16.03 3.18
CA SER A 518 -20.42 -17.28 3.90
C SER A 518 -18.94 -17.57 4.17
N VAL A 519 -18.03 -16.86 3.51
CA VAL A 519 -16.57 -17.04 3.67
C VAL A 519 -16.08 -16.40 4.96
N THR A 520 -15.32 -17.15 5.76
CA THR A 520 -14.77 -16.69 7.05
C THR A 520 -13.26 -16.49 7.04
N PHE A 521 -12.48 -17.40 6.44
CA PHE A 521 -11.01 -17.32 6.41
C PHE A 521 -10.50 -16.51 5.22
N GLY A 522 -9.32 -15.89 5.38
CA GLY A 522 -8.74 -14.99 4.39
C GLY A 522 -9.63 -13.78 4.09
N LYS A 523 -10.34 -13.25 5.09
CA LYS A 523 -11.35 -12.20 4.89
C LYS A 523 -11.17 -11.03 5.83
N VAL A 524 -11.05 -9.83 5.25
CA VAL A 524 -11.21 -8.56 5.96
C VAL A 524 -12.57 -7.98 5.60
N SER A 525 -13.43 -7.76 6.59
CA SER A 525 -14.75 -7.24 6.29
C SER A 525 -15.33 -6.30 7.34
N SER A 526 -16.13 -5.34 6.87
CA SER A 526 -16.76 -4.31 7.73
C SER A 526 -15.76 -3.50 8.56
N CYS A 527 -14.50 -3.41 8.13
CA CYS A 527 -13.45 -2.71 8.87
C CYS A 527 -13.34 -1.24 8.45
N ARG A 528 -12.88 -0.38 9.37
CA ARG A 528 -12.73 1.06 9.12
C ARG A 528 -11.33 1.56 9.49
N ASN A 529 -10.66 2.23 8.57
CA ASN A 529 -9.46 2.99 8.87
C ASN A 529 -9.73 4.50 8.83
N SER A 530 -9.23 5.21 9.84
CA SER A 530 -9.22 6.67 9.93
C SER A 530 -7.84 7.24 10.30
N GLY A 531 -6.92 6.39 10.77
CA GLY A 531 -5.54 6.79 10.98
C GLY A 531 -4.78 6.95 9.66
N ALA A 532 -3.80 7.86 9.65
CA ALA A 532 -2.91 8.04 8.50
C ALA A 532 -2.02 6.81 8.29
N VAL A 533 -1.81 6.41 7.04
CA VAL A 533 -0.99 5.25 6.66
C VAL A 533 0.16 5.72 5.77
N TYR A 534 1.40 5.45 6.21
CA TYR A 534 2.60 5.79 5.48
C TYR A 534 3.48 4.55 5.25
N GLY A 535 3.81 4.27 4.00
CA GLY A 535 4.68 3.15 3.64
C GLY A 535 5.64 3.49 2.51
N ASP A 536 6.74 2.73 2.35
CA ASP A 536 7.55 2.92 1.14
C ASP A 536 6.92 2.25 -0.07
N VAL A 537 6.44 1.02 0.05
CA VAL A 537 5.93 0.18 -1.06
C VAL A 537 4.73 -0.62 -0.57
N ASN A 538 3.74 -0.85 -1.46
CA ASN A 538 2.51 -1.62 -1.15
C ASN A 538 1.77 -1.01 0.04
N THR A 539 1.34 0.25 -0.12
CA THR A 539 0.67 1.00 0.95
C THR A 539 -0.82 1.05 0.67
N GLY A 540 -1.64 0.59 1.61
CA GLY A 540 -3.09 0.57 1.49
C GLY A 540 -3.80 1.20 2.69
N GLY A 541 -4.91 1.90 2.48
CA GLY A 541 -5.71 2.40 3.61
C GLY A 541 -6.34 1.30 4.46
N ILE A 542 -6.60 0.11 3.90
CA ILE A 542 -7.08 -1.07 4.63
C ILE A 542 -6.02 -2.17 4.64
N THR A 543 -5.55 -2.59 3.47
CA THR A 543 -4.59 -3.68 3.34
C THR A 543 -3.38 -3.26 2.51
N GLY A 544 -2.16 -3.46 3.00
CA GLY A 544 -0.95 -3.16 2.21
C GLY A 544 -0.87 -4.02 0.94
N SER A 545 -0.93 -5.34 1.12
CA SER A 545 -0.91 -6.29 0.01
C SER A 545 -1.81 -7.53 0.18
N MET A 546 -2.29 -8.06 -0.94
CA MET A 546 -2.97 -9.35 -1.06
C MET A 546 -2.14 -10.25 -1.99
N THR A 547 -1.15 -10.92 -1.41
CA THR A 547 -0.13 -11.70 -2.11
C THR A 547 0.24 -12.96 -1.32
N ILE A 548 0.95 -13.88 -1.97
CA ILE A 548 1.61 -15.01 -1.30
C ILE A 548 3.09 -14.63 -1.17
N GLU A 549 3.61 -14.51 0.06
CA GLU A 549 5.04 -14.25 0.29
C GLU A 549 5.80 -15.58 0.31
N TYR A 550 6.69 -15.81 -0.66
CA TYR A 550 7.66 -16.91 -0.61
C TYR A 550 8.96 -16.39 0.03
N THR A 551 9.44 -17.04 1.09
CA THR A 551 10.65 -16.62 1.84
C THR A 551 11.98 -16.77 1.05
N LEU A 552 11.93 -17.32 -0.16
CA LEU A 552 12.89 -17.06 -1.22
C LEU A 552 12.04 -16.64 -2.41
N ASP A 553 12.36 -15.54 -3.07
CA ASP A 553 11.81 -15.17 -4.38
C ASP A 553 12.48 -16.02 -5.47
N PRO A 554 11.79 -17.01 -6.06
CA PRO A 554 12.29 -17.78 -7.19
C PRO A 554 11.45 -17.45 -8.45
N GLU A 555 10.47 -16.55 -8.36
CA GLU A 555 9.51 -16.25 -9.44
C GLU A 555 10.14 -15.35 -10.50
N ASP A 556 11.19 -14.60 -10.14
CA ASP A 556 12.03 -13.90 -11.12
C ASP A 556 12.99 -14.83 -11.89
N ASP A 557 13.23 -16.08 -11.45
CA ASP A 557 14.19 -17.00 -12.09
C ASP A 557 13.61 -18.35 -12.59
N VAL A 558 12.34 -18.70 -12.34
CA VAL A 558 11.77 -20.02 -12.75
C VAL A 558 10.44 -19.95 -13.53
N THR A 559 9.96 -18.78 -13.94
CA THR A 559 8.73 -18.67 -14.76
C THR A 559 8.92 -19.01 -16.24
N GLY A 560 10.10 -19.51 -16.63
CA GLY A 560 10.31 -20.14 -17.93
C GLY A 560 10.10 -21.65 -17.84
N HIS A 561 8.95 -22.15 -18.30
CA HIS A 561 8.62 -23.55 -18.67
C HIS A 561 7.78 -24.35 -17.67
N LEU A 562 6.46 -24.15 -17.70
CA LEU A 562 5.52 -25.22 -17.36
C LEU A 562 4.51 -25.42 -18.50
N SER A 563 4.38 -26.68 -18.94
CA SER A 563 3.70 -27.08 -20.17
C SER A 563 2.27 -27.58 -19.95
N ASN A 564 1.46 -27.44 -21.01
CA ASN A 564 0.00 -27.35 -21.06
C ASN A 564 -0.85 -28.63 -20.82
N ILE A 565 -0.59 -29.46 -19.81
CA ILE A 565 -1.40 -30.70 -19.66
C ILE A 565 -1.59 -31.20 -18.21
N TYR A 566 -2.88 -31.28 -17.82
CA TYR A 566 -3.50 -31.88 -16.62
C TYR A 566 -3.67 -30.99 -15.36
N ARG A 567 -4.87 -31.01 -14.75
CA ARG A 567 -5.46 -29.89 -13.99
C ARG A 567 -6.25 -30.33 -12.69
N LYS A 568 -6.10 -29.74 -11.48
CA LYS A 568 -6.82 -29.96 -10.16
C LYS A 568 -7.28 -28.65 -9.44
N GLN A 569 -8.35 -28.70 -8.63
CA GLN A 569 -8.96 -27.53 -7.96
C GLN A 569 -8.21 -27.02 -6.71
N TYR A 570 -7.75 -25.76 -6.75
CA TYR A 570 -7.44 -24.93 -5.56
C TYR A 570 -8.33 -23.69 -5.56
N GLU A 571 -8.98 -23.38 -4.45
CA GLU A 571 -9.70 -22.11 -4.27
C GLU A 571 -8.88 -21.16 -3.40
N TYR A 572 -8.34 -20.11 -4.01
CA TYR A 572 -7.69 -19.01 -3.29
C TYR A 572 -8.75 -18.02 -2.80
N ARG A 573 -8.98 -17.96 -1.49
CA ARG A 573 -9.94 -17.03 -0.89
C ARG A 573 -9.18 -15.95 -0.12
N SER A 574 -9.03 -14.78 -0.75
CA SER A 574 -8.60 -13.53 -0.10
C SER A 574 -9.63 -12.46 -0.43
N ILE A 575 -10.40 -11.98 0.56
CA ILE A 575 -11.57 -11.13 0.33
C ILE A 575 -11.46 -9.87 1.19
N ILE A 576 -11.67 -8.72 0.55
CA ILE A 576 -11.89 -7.46 1.25
C ILE A 576 -13.29 -6.96 0.91
N GLN A 577 -14.13 -6.80 1.93
CA GLN A 577 -15.56 -6.54 1.75
C GLN A 577 -16.09 -5.48 2.72
N LYS A 578 -16.88 -4.50 2.25
CA LYS A 578 -17.57 -3.54 3.13
C LYS A 578 -16.61 -2.74 4.02
N CYS A 579 -15.38 -2.50 3.57
CA CYS A 579 -14.37 -1.75 4.31
C CYS A 579 -14.36 -0.28 3.91
N VAL A 580 -14.07 0.61 4.86
CA VAL A 580 -14.08 2.07 4.65
C VAL A 580 -12.75 2.68 5.06
N ASN A 581 -12.11 3.43 4.15
CA ASN A 581 -10.96 4.25 4.49
C ASN A 581 -11.30 5.75 4.45
N THR A 582 -10.93 6.44 5.52
CA THR A 582 -11.04 7.89 5.71
C THR A 582 -9.70 8.53 6.08
N GLY A 583 -8.67 7.72 6.39
CA GLY A 583 -7.35 8.22 6.71
C GLY A 583 -6.51 8.45 5.45
N ASP A 584 -5.62 9.44 5.50
CA ASP A 584 -4.69 9.71 4.40
C ASP A 584 -3.73 8.54 4.19
N VAL A 585 -3.41 8.26 2.92
CA VAL A 585 -2.51 7.17 2.52
C VAL A 585 -1.37 7.74 1.71
N ALA A 586 -0.15 7.64 2.22
CA ALA A 586 1.04 8.16 1.56
C ALA A 586 2.04 7.03 1.28
N GLY A 587 2.53 6.97 0.05
CA GLY A 587 3.56 6.04 -0.37
C GLY A 587 4.75 6.73 -1.00
N LYS A 588 5.96 6.33 -0.61
CA LYS A 588 7.19 6.85 -1.21
C LYS A 588 7.44 6.29 -2.61
N ARG A 589 7.15 5.00 -2.82
CA ARG A 589 7.38 4.25 -4.06
C ARG A 589 6.04 3.68 -4.57
N SER A 590 6.10 2.69 -5.47
CA SER A 590 4.92 2.18 -6.19
C SER A 590 3.90 1.45 -5.31
N TYR A 591 2.67 1.37 -5.84
CA TYR A 591 1.53 0.60 -5.34
C TYR A 591 0.87 1.21 -4.10
N VAL A 592 0.29 2.40 -4.29
CA VAL A 592 -0.46 3.11 -3.26
C VAL A 592 -1.94 3.06 -3.60
N GLY A 593 -2.75 2.55 -2.67
CA GLY A 593 -4.19 2.47 -2.86
C GLY A 593 -4.98 2.91 -1.64
N GLY A 594 -6.15 3.48 -1.86
CA GLY A 594 -7.01 3.91 -0.77
C GLY A 594 -7.59 2.76 0.07
N ILE A 595 -7.75 1.57 -0.52
CA ILE A 595 -8.12 0.34 0.20
C ILE A 595 -6.95 -0.65 0.18
N VAL A 596 -6.44 -0.99 -1.02
CA VAL A 596 -5.33 -1.96 -1.17
C VAL A 596 -4.16 -1.37 -1.95
N GLY A 597 -2.94 -1.50 -1.44
CA GLY A 597 -1.74 -1.09 -2.18
C GLY A 597 -1.51 -1.95 -3.43
N ARG A 598 -1.18 -3.22 -3.21
CA ARG A 598 -0.95 -4.23 -4.26
C ARG A 598 -1.85 -5.45 -4.07
N MET A 599 -2.61 -5.79 -5.10
CA MET A 599 -3.51 -6.95 -5.08
C MET A 599 -3.11 -7.90 -6.20
N ASP A 600 -2.43 -9.00 -5.90
CA ASP A 600 -2.11 -10.01 -6.92
C ASP A 600 -3.24 -11.05 -7.02
N LEU A 601 -3.84 -11.43 -5.89
CA LEU A 601 -4.93 -12.41 -5.81
C LEU A 601 -6.09 -11.87 -4.96
N GLY A 602 -7.30 -12.39 -5.19
CA GLY A 602 -8.46 -12.19 -4.31
C GLY A 602 -9.64 -11.43 -4.93
N TYR A 603 -10.53 -10.93 -4.07
CA TYR A 603 -11.77 -10.25 -4.45
C TYR A 603 -12.04 -9.02 -3.56
N LEU A 604 -12.16 -7.85 -4.16
CA LEU A 604 -12.37 -6.57 -3.46
C LEU A 604 -13.73 -6.00 -3.83
N THR A 605 -14.63 -5.88 -2.85
CA THR A 605 -16.02 -5.45 -3.12
C THR A 605 -16.67 -4.60 -2.05
N ALA A 606 -17.63 -3.76 -2.45
CA ALA A 606 -18.44 -2.93 -1.55
C ALA A 606 -17.58 -2.07 -0.60
N CYS A 607 -16.36 -1.71 -1.00
CA CYS A 607 -15.46 -0.88 -0.22
C CYS A 607 -15.58 0.59 -0.63
N GLU A 608 -15.17 1.46 0.28
CA GLU A 608 -15.35 2.89 0.16
C GLU A 608 -14.10 3.67 0.59
N THR A 609 -13.68 4.61 -0.25
CA THR A 609 -12.81 5.70 0.19
C THR A 609 -13.57 7.00 0.24
N SER A 610 -13.38 7.76 1.32
CA SER A 610 -14.13 8.99 1.57
C SER A 610 -13.29 10.02 2.29
N SER A 611 -13.17 11.22 1.71
CA SER A 611 -12.54 12.39 2.33
C SER A 611 -11.10 12.14 2.82
N CYS A 612 -10.35 11.35 2.05
CA CYS A 612 -8.93 11.08 2.27
C CYS A 612 -8.08 11.54 1.09
N THR A 613 -6.81 11.82 1.34
CA THR A 613 -5.79 12.09 0.34
C THR A 613 -4.92 10.86 0.14
N ILE A 614 -4.72 10.45 -1.12
CA ILE A 614 -3.85 9.33 -1.49
C ILE A 614 -2.71 9.86 -2.34
N THR A 615 -1.51 9.82 -1.79
CA THR A 615 -0.33 10.46 -2.37
C THR A 615 0.76 9.44 -2.66
N ASN A 616 1.30 9.48 -3.87
CA ASN A 616 2.47 8.71 -4.24
C ASN A 616 3.61 9.65 -4.67
N GLU A 617 4.63 9.78 -3.82
CA GLU A 617 5.70 10.76 -4.01
C GLU A 617 6.60 10.45 -5.19
N ASN A 618 7.00 9.17 -5.36
CA ASN A 618 7.97 8.77 -6.39
C ASN A 618 7.62 7.51 -7.17
N GLY A 619 6.50 6.86 -6.87
CA GLY A 619 6.04 5.63 -7.49
C GLY A 619 5.13 5.83 -8.71
N SER A 620 4.82 4.69 -9.35
CA SER A 620 4.11 4.67 -10.63
C SER A 620 2.63 4.33 -10.55
N TYR A 621 2.12 3.79 -9.44
CA TYR A 621 0.76 3.27 -9.37
C TYR A 621 0.03 3.83 -8.16
N THR A 622 -1.01 4.61 -8.42
CA THR A 622 -1.87 5.23 -7.41
C THR A 622 -3.33 5.01 -7.78
N GLY A 623 -4.13 4.47 -6.85
CA GLY A 623 -5.55 4.24 -7.08
C GLY A 623 -6.43 4.63 -5.88
N GLY A 624 -7.63 5.16 -6.17
CA GLY A 624 -8.60 5.48 -5.13
C GLY A 624 -9.09 4.27 -4.34
N ILE A 625 -9.11 3.08 -4.96
CA ILE A 625 -9.39 1.79 -4.30
C ILE A 625 -8.13 0.92 -4.27
N ALA A 626 -7.52 0.62 -5.42
CA ALA A 626 -6.34 -0.24 -5.50
C ALA A 626 -5.19 0.40 -6.30
N GLY A 627 -3.96 0.35 -5.80
CA GLY A 627 -2.80 0.85 -6.54
C GLY A 627 -2.53 0.03 -7.81
N LEU A 628 -2.31 -1.27 -7.63
CA LEU A 628 -2.24 -2.27 -8.72
C LEU A 628 -3.18 -3.43 -8.41
N THR A 629 -3.90 -3.91 -9.41
CA THR A 629 -4.71 -5.12 -9.28
C THR A 629 -4.40 -6.15 -10.37
N GLY A 630 -4.16 -7.39 -9.94
CA GLY A 630 -4.13 -8.61 -10.72
C GLY A 630 -5.44 -9.40 -10.68
N ALA A 631 -6.40 -8.96 -9.85
CA ALA A 631 -7.59 -9.73 -9.52
C ALA A 631 -8.88 -8.91 -9.71
N THR A 632 -9.97 -9.27 -9.01
CA THR A 632 -11.28 -8.63 -9.24
C THR A 632 -11.56 -7.48 -8.26
N VAL A 633 -11.90 -6.31 -8.82
CA VAL A 633 -12.35 -5.11 -8.11
C VAL A 633 -13.77 -4.78 -8.56
N HIS A 634 -14.75 -5.00 -7.67
CA HIS A 634 -16.16 -4.99 -8.02
C HIS A 634 -17.06 -4.19 -7.06
N GLY A 635 -17.84 -3.23 -7.56
CA GLY A 635 -18.89 -2.60 -6.75
C GLY A 635 -18.37 -1.66 -5.66
N ASN A 636 -17.30 -0.91 -5.92
CA ASN A 636 -16.67 -0.02 -4.95
C ASN A 636 -16.94 1.45 -5.24
N PHE A 637 -16.81 2.29 -4.20
CA PHE A 637 -17.05 3.73 -4.25
C PHE A 637 -15.78 4.49 -3.86
N SER A 638 -15.31 5.41 -4.71
CA SER A 638 -14.13 6.23 -4.39
C SER A 638 -14.41 7.72 -4.45
N LYS A 639 -14.28 8.37 -3.29
CA LYS A 639 -14.30 9.82 -3.10
C LYS A 639 -13.05 10.30 -2.37
N CYS A 640 -12.00 10.62 -3.13
CA CYS A 640 -10.70 10.99 -2.60
C CYS A 640 -9.93 11.93 -3.52
N THR A 641 -8.93 12.61 -2.95
CA THR A 641 -7.92 13.35 -3.71
C THR A 641 -6.74 12.42 -4.01
N LEU A 642 -6.22 12.46 -5.24
CA LEU A 642 -5.18 11.57 -5.72
C LEU A 642 -3.99 12.37 -6.28
N SER A 643 -2.77 11.93 -5.96
CA SER A 643 -1.55 12.40 -6.61
C SER A 643 -0.55 11.26 -6.86
N GLY A 644 0.16 11.32 -7.98
CA GLY A 644 1.16 10.32 -8.31
C GLY A 644 1.86 10.60 -9.64
N LYS A 645 2.91 9.83 -9.99
CA LYS A 645 3.67 10.14 -11.21
C LYS A 645 3.06 9.54 -12.47
N LYS A 646 2.99 8.21 -12.54
CA LYS A 646 2.81 7.51 -13.82
C LYS A 646 1.37 7.10 -14.14
N TYR A 647 0.77 6.27 -13.31
CA TYR A 647 -0.58 5.72 -13.50
C TYR A 647 -1.43 6.07 -12.28
N VAL A 648 -2.29 7.08 -12.45
CA VAL A 648 -3.19 7.57 -11.41
C VAL A 648 -4.64 7.32 -11.82
N GLY A 649 -5.38 6.53 -11.04
CA GLY A 649 -6.76 6.16 -11.36
C GLY A 649 -7.73 6.36 -10.20
N GLY A 650 -8.93 6.85 -10.50
CA GLY A 650 -9.95 7.04 -9.46
C GLY A 650 -10.40 5.73 -8.77
N ILE A 651 -10.33 4.58 -9.45
CA ILE A 651 -10.58 3.28 -8.83
C ILE A 651 -9.26 2.49 -8.73
N VAL A 652 -8.61 2.25 -9.86
CA VAL A 652 -7.36 1.48 -9.91
C VAL A 652 -6.23 2.24 -10.59
N GLY A 653 -5.02 2.23 -10.04
CA GLY A 653 -3.86 2.81 -10.73
C GLY A 653 -3.60 2.09 -12.06
N SER A 654 -3.46 0.76 -12.01
CA SER A 654 -3.41 -0.11 -13.19
C SER A 654 -3.97 -1.51 -12.89
N GLY A 655 -4.49 -2.17 -13.92
CA GLY A 655 -4.67 -3.62 -13.95
C GLY A 655 -3.46 -4.34 -14.55
N VAL A 656 -3.56 -5.67 -14.68
CA VAL A 656 -2.64 -6.55 -15.42
C VAL A 656 -3.37 -7.37 -16.49
N GLN A 657 -2.67 -7.71 -17.58
CA GLN A 657 -3.22 -8.46 -18.72
C GLN A 657 -3.16 -9.98 -18.51
N GLU A 658 -2.06 -10.47 -17.95
CA GLU A 658 -1.88 -11.84 -17.48
C GLU A 658 -1.26 -11.78 -16.07
N ASN A 659 -1.84 -12.53 -15.14
CA ASN A 659 -1.45 -12.65 -13.75
C ASN A 659 -0.69 -13.97 -13.52
N VAL A 660 -0.21 -14.20 -12.30
CA VAL A 660 0.53 -15.42 -11.88
C VAL A 660 -0.30 -16.70 -12.08
N ASP A 661 -1.63 -16.61 -12.05
CA ASP A 661 -2.57 -17.72 -12.28
C ASP A 661 -3.01 -17.86 -13.76
N GLY A 662 -2.49 -17.03 -14.66
CA GLY A 662 -2.86 -16.98 -16.08
C GLY A 662 -4.16 -16.24 -16.40
N SER A 663 -4.84 -15.66 -15.40
CA SER A 663 -6.02 -14.81 -15.60
C SER A 663 -5.65 -13.32 -15.69
N GLY A 664 -6.51 -12.48 -16.26
CA GLY A 664 -6.32 -11.03 -16.29
C GLY A 664 -7.11 -10.33 -15.19
N SER A 665 -6.70 -9.11 -14.82
CA SER A 665 -7.45 -8.29 -13.86
C SER A 665 -8.86 -7.90 -14.38
N SER A 666 -9.81 -7.73 -13.46
CA SER A 666 -11.21 -7.40 -13.76
C SER A 666 -11.72 -6.27 -12.88
N VAL A 667 -12.06 -5.13 -13.47
CA VAL A 667 -12.53 -3.92 -12.78
C VAL A 667 -13.94 -3.61 -13.26
N ARG A 668 -14.95 -3.86 -12.43
CA ARG A 668 -16.36 -3.79 -12.84
C ARG A 668 -17.28 -3.11 -11.85
N TRP A 669 -18.31 -2.42 -12.34
CA TRP A 669 -19.39 -1.86 -11.50
C TRP A 669 -18.91 -0.90 -10.41
N ASN A 670 -17.78 -0.21 -10.62
CA ASN A 670 -17.23 0.74 -9.66
C ASN A 670 -17.67 2.17 -9.97
N TYR A 671 -17.70 3.01 -8.93
CA TYR A 671 -18.15 4.40 -8.99
C TYR A 671 -17.08 5.34 -8.42
N SER A 672 -16.65 6.34 -9.19
CA SER A 672 -15.69 7.33 -8.72
C SER A 672 -16.21 8.76 -8.81
N LEU A 673 -15.81 9.56 -7.83
CA LEU A 673 -15.94 11.01 -7.79
C LEU A 673 -14.62 11.48 -7.16
N VAL A 674 -13.63 11.80 -7.98
CA VAL A 674 -12.24 12.01 -7.51
C VAL A 674 -11.67 13.29 -8.07
N ASP A 675 -10.71 13.86 -7.34
CA ASP A 675 -9.87 14.96 -7.79
C ASP A 675 -8.42 14.48 -7.95
N ILE A 676 -7.81 14.68 -9.12
CA ILE A 676 -6.42 14.29 -9.41
C ILE A 676 -5.59 15.57 -9.50
N THR A 677 -4.83 15.87 -8.44
CA THR A 677 -4.11 17.15 -8.30
C THR A 677 -2.74 17.15 -8.96
N ASP A 678 -2.08 15.99 -9.06
CA ASP A 678 -0.81 15.84 -9.78
C ASP A 678 -0.73 14.48 -10.48
N CYS A 679 -0.43 14.50 -11.78
CA CYS A 679 -0.11 13.33 -12.58
C CYS A 679 0.79 13.68 -13.77
N GLN A 680 1.93 13.00 -13.87
CA GLN A 680 2.94 13.29 -14.88
C GLN A 680 2.70 12.58 -16.22
N GLN A 681 2.12 11.36 -16.23
CA GLN A 681 2.00 10.57 -17.46
C GLN A 681 0.58 10.14 -17.84
N TYR A 682 -0.11 9.35 -17.02
CA TYR A 682 -1.38 8.72 -17.38
C TYR A 682 -2.38 8.80 -16.23
N GLN A 683 -3.55 9.38 -16.50
CA GLN A 683 -4.61 9.56 -15.52
C GLN A 683 -5.98 9.19 -16.07
N GLY A 684 -6.88 8.75 -15.20
CA GLY A 684 -8.29 8.58 -15.53
C GLY A 684 -9.18 8.50 -14.29
N ALA A 685 -10.43 8.89 -14.44
CA ALA A 685 -11.42 8.83 -13.36
C ALA A 685 -11.68 7.40 -12.87
N ILE A 686 -11.40 6.37 -13.68
CA ILE A 686 -11.45 4.95 -13.29
C ILE A 686 -10.06 4.36 -13.21
N SER A 687 -9.24 4.53 -14.27
CA SER A 687 -7.88 3.99 -14.30
C SER A 687 -6.87 4.83 -15.05
N GLY A 688 -5.62 4.81 -14.57
CA GLY A 688 -4.48 5.36 -15.28
C GLY A 688 -4.01 4.50 -16.46
N SER A 689 -4.41 3.24 -16.54
CA SER A 689 -4.02 2.28 -17.59
C SER A 689 -5.24 1.60 -18.21
N ASP A 690 -5.13 1.20 -19.47
CA ASP A 690 -6.14 0.38 -20.16
C ASP A 690 -5.86 -1.13 -20.06
N THR A 691 -4.84 -1.51 -19.30
CA THR A 691 -4.43 -2.89 -19.07
C THR A 691 -5.39 -3.60 -18.10
N GLY A 692 -5.98 -4.72 -18.54
CA GLY A 692 -7.00 -5.45 -17.81
C GLY A 692 -8.39 -5.34 -18.43
N THR A 693 -9.38 -5.99 -17.82
CA THR A 693 -10.78 -5.96 -18.25
C THR A 693 -11.54 -4.90 -17.47
N PHE A 694 -12.21 -3.99 -18.18
CA PHE A 694 -13.00 -2.91 -17.59
C PHE A 694 -14.42 -2.96 -18.13
N GLU A 695 -15.42 -3.09 -17.27
CA GLU A 695 -16.84 -3.16 -17.68
C GLU A 695 -17.74 -2.43 -16.70
N HIS A 696 -18.69 -1.64 -17.21
CA HIS A 696 -19.73 -0.99 -16.40
C HIS A 696 -19.19 -0.15 -15.22
N ASN A 697 -18.07 0.54 -15.40
CA ASN A 697 -17.59 1.51 -14.42
C ASN A 697 -18.13 2.90 -14.73
N TYR A 698 -18.44 3.67 -13.69
CA TYR A 698 -19.08 4.96 -13.80
C TYR A 698 -18.32 6.01 -13.00
N TYR A 699 -18.28 7.25 -13.49
CA TYR A 699 -17.60 8.34 -12.80
C TYR A 699 -18.34 9.68 -12.93
N VAL A 700 -18.21 10.52 -11.92
CA VAL A 700 -18.66 11.92 -11.94
C VAL A 700 -17.43 12.81 -12.04
N SER A 701 -17.23 13.44 -13.20
CA SER A 701 -16.19 14.44 -13.43
C SER A 701 -16.48 15.25 -14.69
N ASP A 702 -16.19 16.55 -14.64
CA ASP A 702 -16.29 17.44 -15.80
C ASP A 702 -15.02 17.42 -16.66
N ASP A 703 -13.87 17.18 -16.03
CA ASP A 703 -12.54 17.32 -16.65
C ASP A 703 -11.84 15.99 -16.90
N LEU A 704 -12.09 14.96 -16.09
CA LEU A 704 -11.38 13.69 -16.16
C LEU A 704 -12.11 12.67 -17.05
N PRO A 705 -11.48 12.18 -18.11
CA PRO A 705 -11.98 11.03 -18.86
C PRO A 705 -11.74 9.72 -18.08
N GLY A 706 -12.49 8.67 -18.41
CA GLY A 706 -12.54 7.42 -17.64
C GLY A 706 -11.21 6.65 -17.52
N ILE A 707 -10.57 6.29 -18.64
CA ILE A 707 -9.38 5.41 -18.66
C ILE A 707 -8.28 6.06 -19.50
N ASN A 708 -7.11 6.28 -18.91
CA ASN A 708 -5.90 6.77 -19.58
C ASN A 708 -6.17 7.93 -20.56
N ARG A 709 -6.76 9.02 -20.04
CA ARG A 709 -7.11 10.21 -20.81
C ARG A 709 -8.19 9.99 -21.91
N GLN A 710 -8.91 8.86 -21.90
CA GLN A 710 -9.97 8.53 -22.87
C GLN A 710 -11.24 8.00 -22.20
N GLY A 711 -12.41 8.33 -22.75
CA GLY A 711 -13.70 7.76 -22.33
C GLY A 711 -14.07 6.54 -23.16
N TYR A 712 -14.71 5.53 -22.56
CA TYR A 712 -15.09 4.29 -23.26
C TYR A 712 -16.49 3.82 -22.85
N THR A 713 -17.43 3.82 -23.79
CA THR A 713 -18.75 3.21 -23.60
C THR A 713 -18.63 1.73 -23.26
N GLY A 714 -19.40 1.27 -22.28
CA GLY A 714 -19.42 -0.08 -21.74
C GLY A 714 -18.28 -0.40 -20.77
N ARG A 715 -17.22 0.42 -20.71
CA ARG A 715 -16.02 0.17 -19.89
C ARG A 715 -15.87 1.17 -18.75
N ALA A 716 -15.92 2.46 -19.08
CA ALA A 716 -15.82 3.59 -18.16
C ALA A 716 -16.61 4.79 -18.72
N GLU A 717 -17.77 5.06 -18.11
CA GLU A 717 -18.74 6.03 -18.60
C GLU A 717 -18.95 7.20 -17.62
N PRO A 718 -18.98 8.45 -18.10
CA PRO A 718 -19.38 9.57 -17.27
C PRO A 718 -20.87 9.47 -16.94
N ILE A 719 -21.24 9.74 -15.70
CA ILE A 719 -22.62 9.93 -15.25
C ILE A 719 -22.75 11.29 -14.57
N SER A 720 -23.94 11.88 -14.60
CA SER A 720 -24.20 13.10 -13.85
C SER A 720 -24.30 12.81 -12.34
N TYR A 721 -24.01 13.81 -11.51
CA TYR A 721 -24.19 13.67 -10.06
C TYR A 721 -25.66 13.35 -9.69
N ALA A 722 -26.63 13.90 -10.44
CA ALA A 722 -28.04 13.58 -10.25
C ALA A 722 -28.37 12.10 -10.51
N GLU A 723 -27.76 11.48 -11.51
CA GLU A 723 -27.90 10.04 -11.79
C GLU A 723 -27.23 9.20 -10.69
N LEU A 724 -26.04 9.60 -10.21
CA LEU A 724 -25.36 8.94 -9.09
C LEU A 724 -26.27 8.87 -7.85
N LEU A 725 -26.97 9.95 -7.53
CA LEU A 725 -27.92 10.02 -6.39
C LEU A 725 -29.12 9.05 -6.51
N THR A 726 -29.41 8.51 -7.70
CA THR A 726 -30.50 7.54 -7.88
C THR A 726 -30.11 6.11 -7.51
N LEU A 727 -28.82 5.85 -7.26
CA LEU A 727 -28.34 4.52 -6.88
C LEU A 727 -28.87 4.12 -5.50
N PRO A 728 -29.45 2.92 -5.34
CA PRO A 728 -30.07 2.50 -4.08
C PRO A 728 -29.06 2.33 -2.94
N ASP A 729 -27.83 1.93 -3.26
CA ASP A 729 -26.76 1.61 -2.30
C ASP A 729 -25.66 2.68 -2.26
N LEU A 730 -25.98 3.93 -2.65
CA LEU A 730 -24.99 5.02 -2.62
C LEU A 730 -24.58 5.38 -1.18
N PRO A 731 -23.27 5.35 -0.85
CA PRO A 731 -22.78 5.78 0.46
C PRO A 731 -23.13 7.22 0.81
N GLU A 732 -23.30 7.53 2.10
CA GLU A 732 -23.59 8.90 2.55
C GLU A 732 -22.43 9.85 2.30
N SER A 733 -21.19 9.37 2.32
CA SER A 733 -19.99 10.17 2.02
C SER A 733 -19.99 10.77 0.60
N MET A 734 -20.61 10.08 -0.36
CA MET A 734 -20.79 10.52 -1.74
C MET A 734 -21.86 11.64 -1.86
N LYS A 735 -22.66 11.85 -0.81
CA LYS A 735 -23.72 12.87 -0.75
C LYS A 735 -23.29 14.16 -0.06
N SER A 736 -22.23 14.10 0.74
CA SER A 736 -21.76 15.22 1.57
C SER A 736 -20.45 15.80 1.04
N PHE A 737 -20.35 17.13 0.93
CA PHE A 737 -19.10 17.82 0.60
C PHE A 737 -18.71 18.81 1.69
N THR A 738 -17.40 19.01 1.86
CA THR A 738 -16.86 19.86 2.93
C THR A 738 -15.88 20.89 2.38
N LEU A 739 -16.07 22.15 2.76
CA LEU A 739 -15.12 23.24 2.56
C LEU A 739 -14.40 23.52 3.87
N THR A 740 -13.07 23.48 3.86
CA THR A 740 -12.23 23.63 5.05
C THR A 740 -11.18 24.71 4.85
N PHE A 741 -11.12 25.68 5.77
CA PHE A 741 -10.08 26.71 5.83
C PHE A 741 -8.99 26.30 6.82
N VAL A 742 -7.73 26.31 6.40
CA VAL A 742 -6.58 25.83 7.18
C VAL A 742 -5.49 26.90 7.27
N ALA A 743 -4.96 27.14 8.47
CA ALA A 743 -3.87 28.08 8.70
C ALA A 743 -2.88 27.48 9.71
N ASP A 744 -1.58 27.50 9.41
CA ASP A 744 -0.53 26.84 10.20
C ASP A 744 -0.90 25.37 10.56
N ASP A 745 -1.34 24.60 9.56
CA ASP A 745 -1.80 23.20 9.70
C ASP A 745 -2.97 22.98 10.67
N LYS A 746 -3.72 24.04 11.01
CA LYS A 746 -4.91 23.97 11.86
C LYS A 746 -6.15 24.43 11.13
N THR A 747 -7.24 23.68 11.30
CA THR A 747 -8.55 24.07 10.77
C THR A 747 -9.08 25.32 11.48
N VAL A 748 -9.32 26.38 10.71
CA VAL A 748 -9.95 27.63 11.13
C VAL A 748 -11.47 27.50 11.11
N LEU A 749 -12.01 26.97 10.00
CA LEU A 749 -13.44 26.78 9.78
C LEU A 749 -13.67 25.56 8.88
N SER A 750 -14.73 24.81 9.13
CA SER A 750 -15.20 23.75 8.24
C SER A 750 -16.72 23.82 8.09
N ARG A 751 -17.22 23.72 6.86
CA ARG A 751 -18.66 23.82 6.54
C ARG A 751 -19.03 22.84 5.44
N ALA A 752 -20.22 22.25 5.55
CA ALA A 752 -20.79 21.41 4.50
C ALA A 752 -21.45 22.23 3.38
N PHE A 753 -21.37 21.74 2.14
CA PHE A 753 -22.04 22.33 0.97
C PHE A 753 -22.58 21.22 0.04
N ASN A 754 -23.46 21.56 -0.90
CA ASN A 754 -23.99 20.64 -1.90
C ASN A 754 -23.23 20.76 -3.22
N TYR A 755 -23.22 19.69 -4.03
CA TYR A 755 -22.58 19.69 -5.33
C TYR A 755 -23.09 20.83 -6.24
N GLY A 756 -22.18 21.72 -6.68
CA GLY A 756 -22.46 22.90 -7.49
C GLY A 756 -22.78 24.17 -6.69
N ASP A 757 -22.73 24.13 -5.36
CA ASP A 757 -22.91 25.33 -4.52
C ASP A 757 -21.73 26.31 -4.71
N SER A 758 -22.01 27.61 -4.53
CA SER A 758 -21.00 28.68 -4.53
C SER A 758 -21.01 29.37 -3.18
N ILE A 759 -19.83 29.77 -2.69
CA ILE A 759 -19.68 30.46 -1.41
C ILE A 759 -19.45 31.95 -1.64
N ASP A 760 -20.31 32.78 -1.05
CA ASP A 760 -20.18 34.24 -1.09
C ASP A 760 -18.93 34.71 -0.34
N GLU A 761 -18.28 35.77 -0.83
CA GLU A 761 -17.07 36.36 -0.22
C GLU A 761 -17.30 36.80 1.24
N SER A 762 -18.54 37.16 1.62
CA SER A 762 -18.89 37.51 3.00
C SER A 762 -18.86 36.34 3.98
N ASP A 763 -18.95 35.11 3.48
CA ASP A 763 -18.93 33.89 4.28
C ASP A 763 -17.50 33.31 4.43
N ILE A 764 -16.52 33.90 3.74
CA ILE A 764 -15.11 33.54 3.83
C ILE A 764 -14.51 34.17 5.10
N PRO A 765 -13.97 33.40 6.05
CA PRO A 765 -13.32 33.95 7.23
C PRO A 765 -12.03 34.70 6.87
N GLU A 766 -11.65 35.73 7.62
CA GLU A 766 -10.33 36.35 7.44
C GLU A 766 -9.20 35.39 7.90
N PRO A 767 -8.07 35.31 7.17
CA PRO A 767 -6.96 34.46 7.54
C PRO A 767 -6.28 34.97 8.83
N PRO A 768 -5.83 34.08 9.74
CA PRO A 768 -5.14 34.49 10.96
C PRO A 768 -3.88 35.31 10.67
N ALA A 769 -3.75 36.50 11.26
CA ALA A 769 -2.58 37.34 11.10
C ALA A 769 -1.34 36.72 11.78
N LYS A 770 -0.16 36.82 11.13
CA LYS A 770 1.12 36.37 11.66
C LYS A 770 2.11 37.52 11.66
N SER A 771 2.73 37.80 12.82
CA SER A 771 3.68 38.89 12.97
C SER A 771 4.83 38.73 11.97
N GLY A 772 5.15 39.79 11.23
CA GLY A 772 6.22 39.75 10.24
C GLY A 772 5.81 39.22 8.86
N CYS A 773 4.53 38.88 8.64
CA CYS A 773 4.05 38.38 7.35
C CYS A 773 2.79 39.10 6.84
N HIS A 774 2.66 39.24 5.53
CA HIS A 774 1.40 39.44 4.83
C HIS A 774 0.69 38.08 4.67
N VAL A 775 -0.61 38.02 4.97
CA VAL A 775 -1.37 36.76 4.98
C VAL A 775 -2.57 36.87 4.06
N HIS A 776 -2.75 35.86 3.20
CA HIS A 776 -3.93 35.75 2.33
C HIS A 776 -4.28 34.26 2.14
N TRP A 777 -5.50 33.97 1.68
CA TRP A 777 -5.88 32.61 1.29
C TRP A 777 -5.30 32.27 -0.09
N ASP A 778 -4.82 31.04 -0.26
CA ASP A 778 -4.33 30.52 -1.54
C ASP A 778 -5.40 30.51 -2.65
N ARG A 779 -6.67 30.35 -2.26
CA ARG A 779 -7.83 30.33 -3.14
C ARG A 779 -8.89 31.31 -2.66
N THR A 780 -9.31 32.20 -3.55
CA THR A 780 -10.37 33.20 -3.32
C THR A 780 -11.62 32.95 -4.14
N ASP A 781 -11.51 32.20 -5.26
CA ASP A 781 -12.66 31.79 -6.06
C ASP A 781 -13.25 30.46 -5.54
N LEU A 782 -14.39 30.57 -4.84
CA LEU A 782 -15.16 29.47 -4.26
C LEU A 782 -16.53 29.32 -4.92
N THR A 783 -16.59 29.59 -6.23
CA THR A 783 -17.79 29.35 -7.04
C THR A 783 -17.82 27.92 -7.61
N ASP A 784 -19.03 27.42 -7.86
CA ASP A 784 -19.31 26.14 -8.54
C ASP A 784 -18.51 24.94 -7.98
N LEU A 785 -18.61 24.70 -6.67
CA LEU A 785 -17.81 23.69 -5.99
C LEU A 785 -18.36 22.27 -6.23
N HIS A 786 -17.51 21.39 -6.74
CA HIS A 786 -17.84 19.99 -7.08
C HIS A 786 -17.09 18.94 -6.26
N PHE A 787 -16.14 19.35 -5.40
CA PHE A 787 -15.29 18.44 -4.63
C PHE A 787 -14.93 19.01 -3.25
N ASP A 788 -14.60 18.13 -2.29
CA ASP A 788 -14.10 18.55 -0.97
C ASP A 788 -12.92 19.52 -1.16
N THR A 789 -13.05 20.73 -0.64
CA THR A 789 -12.12 21.83 -0.94
C THR A 789 -11.41 22.27 0.33
N VAL A 790 -10.08 22.38 0.27
CA VAL A 790 -9.25 22.94 1.34
C VAL A 790 -8.66 24.26 0.84
N VAL A 791 -8.77 25.30 1.66
CA VAL A 791 -8.24 26.64 1.42
C VAL A 791 -7.19 26.93 2.48
N THR A 792 -5.95 27.20 2.08
CA THR A 792 -4.81 27.32 2.98
C THR A 792 -4.32 28.77 3.11
N ALA A 793 -4.00 29.20 4.33
CA ALA A 793 -3.40 30.52 4.56
C ALA A 793 -1.94 30.54 4.09
N VAL A 794 -1.62 31.46 3.19
CA VAL A 794 -0.28 31.72 2.67
C VAL A 794 0.33 32.88 3.46
N TYR A 795 1.49 32.62 4.08
CA TYR A 795 2.24 33.59 4.87
C TYR A 795 3.49 34.06 4.11
N GLU A 796 3.48 35.31 3.66
CA GLU A 796 4.60 35.93 2.98
C GLU A 796 5.35 36.86 3.93
N ALA A 797 6.60 36.56 4.26
CA ALA A 797 7.40 37.40 5.16
C ALA A 797 7.59 38.81 4.57
N TYR A 798 7.59 39.82 5.43
CA TYR A 798 8.00 41.17 5.03
C TYR A 798 9.51 41.17 4.71
N THR A 799 9.87 41.52 3.48
CA THR A 799 11.27 41.82 3.15
C THR A 799 11.62 43.19 3.73
N PRO A 800 12.62 43.30 4.62
CA PRO A 800 13.11 44.60 5.07
C PRO A 800 13.64 45.38 3.86
N GLY A 801 13.36 46.68 3.83
CA GLY A 801 13.79 47.52 2.72
C GLY A 801 13.84 48.98 3.10
N LEU A 802 14.79 49.70 2.49
CA LEU A 802 14.95 51.14 2.67
C LEU A 802 14.12 51.87 1.62
N ALA A 803 13.40 52.90 2.05
CA ALA A 803 12.63 53.76 1.17
C ALA A 803 13.31 55.13 1.01
N SER A 804 13.35 55.65 -0.22
CA SER A 804 13.86 56.98 -0.49
C SER A 804 12.99 58.08 0.12
N GLU A 805 13.59 59.16 0.61
CA GLU A 805 12.84 60.34 1.07
C GLU A 805 12.05 61.02 -0.06
N GLN A 806 12.52 60.91 -1.30
CA GLN A 806 11.80 61.42 -2.46
C GLN A 806 10.54 60.59 -2.67
N THR A 807 9.41 61.28 -2.81
CA THR A 807 8.10 60.68 -3.07
C THR A 807 7.50 61.24 -4.35
N ARG A 808 6.65 60.44 -5.01
CA ARG A 808 5.78 60.90 -6.10
C ARG A 808 4.56 61.62 -5.53
N GLU A 809 3.79 62.29 -6.38
CA GLU A 809 2.56 62.99 -5.97
C GLU A 809 1.53 62.05 -5.30
N SER A 810 1.60 60.74 -5.57
CA SER A 810 0.81 59.70 -4.91
C SER A 810 1.22 59.40 -3.46
N GLY A 811 2.29 60.04 -2.95
CA GLY A 811 2.86 59.81 -1.62
C GLY A 811 3.77 58.57 -1.53
N GLN A 812 3.95 57.84 -2.62
CA GLN A 812 4.81 56.65 -2.69
C GLN A 812 6.28 57.04 -2.89
N ALA A 813 7.20 56.33 -2.23
CA ALA A 813 8.64 56.54 -2.40
C ALA A 813 9.08 56.26 -3.84
N VAL A 814 9.99 57.08 -4.35
CA VAL A 814 10.51 56.97 -5.72
C VAL A 814 11.36 55.71 -5.89
N ILE A 815 12.15 55.35 -4.87
CA ILE A 815 13.01 54.16 -4.86
C ILE A 815 12.80 53.38 -3.56
N LEU A 816 12.71 52.05 -3.68
CA LEU A 816 12.80 51.11 -2.58
C LEU A 816 13.99 50.18 -2.84
N VAL A 817 14.76 49.83 -1.82
CA VAL A 817 15.85 48.85 -1.95
C VAL A 817 15.69 47.76 -0.91
N GLU A 818 15.72 46.52 -1.39
CA GLU A 818 15.63 45.33 -0.55
C GLU A 818 17.00 44.99 0.04
N GLY A 819 17.04 44.63 1.33
CA GLY A 819 18.29 44.28 2.01
C GLY A 819 18.09 44.00 3.49
N ASN A 820 19.17 43.63 4.18
CA ASN A 820 19.12 43.28 5.61
C ASN A 820 19.46 44.48 6.50
N TYR A 821 18.56 45.46 6.52
CA TYR A 821 18.78 46.75 7.19
C TYR A 821 18.23 46.78 8.62
N ASN A 822 18.89 47.55 9.49
CA ASN A 822 18.51 47.74 10.89
C ASN A 822 17.77 49.07 11.12
N ASP A 823 17.14 49.21 12.28
CA ASP A 823 16.49 50.45 12.72
C ASP A 823 17.50 51.61 12.77
N GLY A 824 17.35 52.57 11.85
CA GLY A 824 18.21 53.75 11.72
C GLY A 824 19.02 53.80 10.42
N ASP A 825 19.07 52.70 9.67
CA ASP A 825 19.66 52.68 8.34
C ASP A 825 18.77 53.48 7.36
N ALA A 826 19.41 54.20 6.44
CA ALA A 826 18.73 55.04 5.47
C ALA A 826 19.42 54.95 4.11
N ILE A 827 18.63 55.06 3.06
CA ILE A 827 19.11 55.16 1.69
C ILE A 827 19.26 56.64 1.32
N THR A 828 20.42 57.01 0.76
CA THR A 828 20.60 58.36 0.21
C THR A 828 20.39 58.31 -1.29
N VAL A 829 19.39 59.04 -1.77
CA VAL A 829 19.09 59.15 -3.20
C VAL A 829 19.29 60.58 -3.65
N THR A 830 20.13 60.78 -4.67
CA THR A 830 20.45 62.10 -5.24
C THR A 830 20.15 62.15 -6.73
N ALA A 831 19.34 63.12 -7.16
CA ALA A 831 19.07 63.35 -8.59
C ALA A 831 20.33 63.82 -9.32
N GLN A 832 20.65 63.20 -10.45
CA GLN A 832 21.80 63.53 -11.28
C GLN A 832 21.38 64.35 -12.52
N PRO A 833 22.25 65.23 -13.04
CA PRO A 833 21.99 65.95 -14.28
C PRO A 833 21.87 64.99 -15.46
N LEU A 834 20.80 65.11 -16.24
CA LEU A 834 20.55 64.25 -17.40
C LEU A 834 21.71 64.31 -18.39
N THR A 835 22.18 63.13 -18.83
CA THR A 835 23.27 62.98 -19.81
C THR A 835 22.80 62.29 -21.11
N PRO A 836 21.94 62.90 -21.94
CA PRO A 836 21.37 62.27 -23.14
C PRO A 836 22.40 61.67 -24.11
N ALA A 837 23.55 62.33 -24.26
CA ALA A 837 24.62 61.89 -25.16
C ALA A 837 25.23 60.53 -24.76
N ALA A 838 25.12 60.11 -23.49
CA ALA A 838 25.62 58.82 -23.02
C ALA A 838 24.75 57.63 -23.46
N PHE A 839 23.50 57.88 -23.88
CA PHE A 839 22.53 56.85 -24.28
C PHE A 839 22.14 56.96 -25.77
N ASP A 840 23.00 57.61 -26.55
CA ASP A 840 22.81 57.92 -27.97
C ASP A 840 21.50 58.70 -28.27
N VAL A 841 21.01 59.48 -27.29
CA VAL A 841 19.84 60.36 -27.43
C VAL A 841 20.28 61.74 -27.94
N GLN A 842 19.87 62.10 -29.15
CA GLN A 842 20.13 63.42 -29.75
C GLN A 842 18.88 64.31 -29.80
N SER A 843 19.00 65.55 -29.29
CA SER A 843 17.98 66.59 -29.42
C SER A 843 18.09 67.31 -30.77
N GLY A 844 17.01 67.38 -31.55
CA GLY A 844 17.03 68.05 -32.86
C GLY A 844 15.90 67.62 -33.79
N THR A 845 16.08 67.87 -35.10
CA THR A 845 15.13 67.49 -36.15
C THR A 845 15.04 65.95 -36.30
N VAL A 846 14.01 65.45 -37.00
CA VAL A 846 13.87 64.01 -37.30
C VAL A 846 15.14 63.42 -37.94
N LEU A 847 15.87 64.24 -38.72
CA LEU A 847 17.12 63.86 -39.37
C LEU A 847 18.29 63.70 -38.38
N ASP A 848 18.33 64.53 -37.33
CA ASP A 848 19.36 64.47 -36.28
C ASP A 848 19.14 63.25 -35.38
N ARG A 849 17.87 62.94 -35.06
CA ARG A 849 17.49 61.72 -34.33
C ARG A 849 17.83 60.44 -35.11
N MET A 850 17.65 60.44 -36.44
CA MET A 850 18.08 59.32 -37.29
C MET A 850 19.61 59.16 -37.32
N LYS A 851 20.38 60.27 -37.35
CA LYS A 851 21.85 60.21 -37.28
C LYS A 851 22.34 59.66 -35.95
N GLY A 852 21.69 60.03 -34.85
CA GLY A 852 21.95 59.45 -33.52
C GLY A 852 21.65 57.96 -33.46
N TYR A 853 20.48 57.53 -33.96
CA TYR A 853 20.12 56.10 -33.98
C TYR A 853 21.11 55.23 -34.78
N PHE A 854 21.66 55.74 -35.87
CA PHE A 854 22.65 55.02 -36.68
C PHE A 854 24.12 55.26 -36.25
N SER A 855 24.39 56.00 -35.17
CA SER A 855 25.78 56.24 -34.74
C SER A 855 26.48 54.97 -34.25
N CYS A 856 25.73 53.96 -33.82
CA CYS A 856 26.25 52.63 -33.47
C CYS A 856 26.94 51.93 -34.67
N LEU A 857 26.53 52.21 -35.90
CA LEU A 857 27.17 51.65 -37.11
C LEU A 857 28.60 52.16 -37.28
N ASN A 858 28.90 53.39 -36.82
CA ASN A 858 30.27 53.92 -36.82
C ASN A 858 31.17 53.23 -35.77
N ARG A 859 30.56 52.57 -34.77
CA ARG A 859 31.24 51.75 -33.75
C ARG A 859 31.28 50.26 -34.14
N GLY A 860 30.71 49.87 -35.29
CA GLY A 860 30.66 48.48 -35.76
C GLY A 860 29.50 47.64 -35.20
N GLU A 861 28.53 48.28 -34.55
CA GLU A 861 27.38 47.61 -33.92
C GLU A 861 26.09 47.77 -34.75
N MET A 862 25.23 46.74 -34.75
CA MET A 862 23.93 46.78 -35.42
C MET A 862 22.93 47.64 -34.62
N PRO A 863 22.15 48.53 -35.26
CA PRO A 863 21.12 49.31 -34.57
C PRO A 863 20.00 48.42 -34.00
N SER A 864 19.64 48.63 -32.72
CA SER A 864 18.53 47.91 -32.06
C SER A 864 17.18 48.27 -32.66
N MET A 865 16.21 47.34 -32.73
CA MET A 865 14.85 47.62 -33.22
C MET A 865 14.07 48.63 -32.36
N VAL A 866 14.57 48.97 -31.17
CA VAL A 866 13.98 49.92 -30.21
C VAL A 866 15.02 50.99 -29.89
N ALA A 867 14.69 52.25 -30.18
CA ALA A 867 15.59 53.39 -30.01
C ALA A 867 15.37 54.10 -28.67
N ASN A 868 16.45 54.57 -28.04
CA ASN A 868 16.36 55.45 -26.89
C ASN A 868 15.90 56.84 -27.34
N ALA A 869 14.82 57.34 -26.75
CA ALA A 869 14.13 58.54 -27.19
C ALA A 869 14.41 59.75 -26.32
N GLU A 870 14.43 59.56 -25.00
CA GLU A 870 14.58 60.61 -24.01
C GLU A 870 15.06 60.02 -22.68
N VAL A 871 16.07 60.62 -22.06
CA VAL A 871 16.45 60.29 -20.67
C VAL A 871 15.49 61.05 -19.76
N LEU A 872 14.67 60.33 -19.00
CA LEU A 872 13.65 60.93 -18.14
C LEU A 872 14.23 61.37 -16.80
N GLU A 873 14.93 60.46 -16.13
CA GLU A 873 15.49 60.68 -14.80
C GLU A 873 16.84 59.97 -14.66
N GLN A 874 17.74 60.54 -13.85
CA GLN A 874 19.00 59.91 -13.44
C GLN A 874 19.17 60.08 -11.94
N TRP A 875 19.61 59.04 -11.28
CA TRP A 875 19.70 58.97 -9.83
C TRP A 875 21.01 58.33 -9.41
N ARG A 876 21.58 58.81 -8.32
CA ARG A 876 22.64 58.13 -7.56
C ARG A 876 22.02 57.61 -6.28
N ILE A 877 22.23 56.33 -6.01
CA ILE A 877 21.80 55.62 -4.81
C ILE A 877 23.04 55.28 -4.00
N GLU A 878 23.04 55.65 -2.72
CA GLU A 878 24.02 55.19 -1.74
C GLU A 878 23.28 54.39 -0.66
N LEU A 879 23.73 53.16 -0.45
CA LEU A 879 23.14 52.18 0.46
C LEU A 879 23.95 52.09 1.76
N ALA A 880 23.27 51.81 2.86
CA ALA A 880 23.93 51.36 4.07
C ALA A 880 24.46 49.93 3.86
N ASP A 881 25.59 49.59 4.47
CA ASP A 881 26.19 48.25 4.39
C ASP A 881 25.29 47.22 5.07
N ASP A 882 24.70 46.32 4.27
CA ASP A 882 23.86 45.21 4.73
C ASP A 882 24.57 43.85 4.59
N GLY A 883 25.87 43.85 4.26
CA GLY A 883 26.68 42.65 4.04
C GLY A 883 26.38 41.90 2.73
N GLN A 884 25.61 42.48 1.81
CA GLN A 884 25.32 41.89 0.50
C GLN A 884 26.05 42.62 -0.63
N ASP A 885 26.59 41.86 -1.59
CA ASP A 885 27.27 42.42 -2.77
C ASP A 885 26.29 42.90 -3.86
N THR A 886 25.03 42.45 -3.79
CA THR A 886 23.99 42.75 -4.79
C THR A 886 22.66 43.08 -4.14
N HIS A 887 21.99 44.10 -4.66
CA HIS A 887 20.72 44.60 -4.12
C HIS A 887 19.64 44.65 -5.19
N THR A 888 18.40 44.42 -4.79
CA THR A 888 17.23 44.59 -5.65
C THR A 888 16.62 45.97 -5.43
N VAL A 889 16.57 46.77 -6.49
CA VAL A 889 16.06 48.14 -6.47
C VAL A 889 14.70 48.18 -7.16
N ARG A 890 13.71 48.79 -6.52
CA ARG A 890 12.39 49.07 -7.07
C ARG A 890 12.26 50.56 -7.33
N TYR A 891 12.08 50.95 -8.59
CA TYR A 891 11.93 52.33 -9.04
C TYR A 891 10.51 52.60 -9.52
N LEU A 892 9.89 53.67 -9.01
CA LEU A 892 8.56 54.10 -9.43
C LEU A 892 8.67 55.13 -10.57
N PRO A 893 8.27 54.78 -11.81
CA PRO A 893 8.34 55.72 -12.92
C PRO A 893 7.40 56.92 -12.75
N PRO A 894 7.67 58.06 -13.41
CA PRO A 894 6.73 59.17 -13.49
C PRO A 894 5.40 58.76 -14.15
N ASP A 895 4.29 59.34 -13.68
CA ASP A 895 2.95 58.98 -14.12
C ASP A 895 2.77 59.08 -15.65
N GLY A 896 2.15 58.05 -16.23
CA GLY A 896 1.82 57.99 -17.64
C GLY A 896 2.98 57.62 -18.58
N GLN A 897 4.19 57.37 -18.06
CA GLN A 897 5.30 56.86 -18.85
C GLN A 897 5.23 55.34 -18.98
N LYS A 898 5.33 54.84 -20.21
CA LYS A 898 5.42 53.40 -20.53
C LYS A 898 6.66 53.18 -21.39
N GLU A 899 7.14 51.95 -21.45
CA GLU A 899 8.30 51.54 -22.27
C GLU A 899 9.60 52.26 -21.85
N LEU A 900 10.17 51.77 -20.74
CA LEU A 900 11.38 52.31 -20.13
C LEU A 900 12.49 51.26 -20.15
N ARG A 901 13.71 51.71 -20.41
CA ARG A 901 14.94 50.96 -20.14
C ARG A 901 15.65 51.57 -18.95
N ILE A 902 16.15 50.72 -18.07
CA ILE A 902 17.03 51.12 -16.98
C ILE A 902 18.46 50.82 -17.38
N TYR A 903 19.32 51.81 -17.21
CA TYR A 903 20.77 51.63 -17.32
C TYR A 903 21.39 51.86 -15.95
N THR A 904 22.37 51.04 -15.57
CA THR A 904 23.11 51.16 -14.32
C THR A 904 24.59 51.41 -14.59
N ARG A 905 25.27 52.02 -13.62
CA ARG A 905 26.69 52.34 -13.66
C ARG A 905 27.27 52.37 -12.24
N GLU A 906 28.33 51.61 -12.03
CA GLU A 906 29.18 51.70 -10.83
C GLU A 906 30.16 52.87 -10.95
N ASP A 907 30.56 53.49 -9.83
CA ASP A 907 31.36 54.73 -9.74
C ASP A 907 32.48 54.85 -10.81
N GLY A 908 32.21 55.59 -11.90
CA GLY A 908 33.16 55.88 -12.98
C GLY A 908 33.23 54.86 -14.12
N GLY A 909 32.41 53.80 -14.10
CA GLY A 909 32.29 52.78 -15.16
C GLY A 909 31.52 53.24 -16.41
N SER A 910 31.30 52.31 -17.35
CA SER A 910 30.40 52.54 -18.49
C SER A 910 28.96 52.18 -18.13
N TRP A 911 27.98 52.90 -18.68
CA TRP A 911 26.56 52.54 -18.56
C TRP A 911 26.27 51.16 -19.16
N GLN A 912 25.56 50.32 -18.42
CA GLN A 912 25.09 49.00 -18.86
C GLN A 912 23.57 48.91 -18.76
N GLU A 913 22.91 48.25 -19.69
CA GLU A 913 21.46 48.01 -19.64
C GLU A 913 21.19 46.94 -18.57
N ALA A 914 20.28 47.23 -17.63
CA ALA A 914 19.91 46.31 -16.56
C ALA A 914 18.63 45.56 -16.95
N ASP A 915 18.61 44.25 -16.66
CA ASP A 915 17.39 43.46 -16.80
C ASP A 915 16.34 43.95 -15.79
N CYS A 916 15.14 44.22 -16.31
CA CYS A 916 14.05 44.83 -15.54
C CYS A 916 12.84 43.90 -15.43
N GLY A 917 12.31 43.78 -14.21
CA GLY A 917 11.01 43.18 -13.91
C GLY A 917 9.99 44.24 -13.46
N THR A 918 8.81 43.79 -13.03
CA THR A 918 7.74 44.64 -12.51
C THR A 918 7.17 44.06 -11.22
N MET A 919 6.98 44.91 -10.22
CA MET A 919 6.34 44.54 -8.95
C MET A 919 5.34 45.62 -8.54
N GLY A 920 4.05 45.34 -8.76
CA GLY A 920 2.99 46.34 -8.65
C GLY A 920 3.23 47.51 -9.62
N SER A 921 3.29 48.74 -9.10
CA SER A 921 3.57 49.95 -9.86
C SER A 921 5.07 50.26 -10.07
N TYR A 922 5.96 49.46 -9.49
CA TYR A 922 7.41 49.68 -9.54
C TYR A 922 8.08 48.80 -10.61
N LEU A 923 9.13 49.34 -11.25
CA LEU A 923 10.10 48.60 -12.04
C LEU A 923 11.20 48.06 -11.12
N THR A 924 11.57 46.79 -11.27
CA THR A 924 12.58 46.14 -10.42
C THR A 924 13.83 45.84 -11.21
N PHE A 925 15.02 46.15 -10.69
CA PHE A 925 16.30 45.81 -11.31
C PHE A 925 17.36 45.51 -10.24
N SER A 926 18.36 44.71 -10.60
CA SER A 926 19.47 44.36 -9.70
C SER A 926 20.66 45.31 -9.91
N THR A 927 21.33 45.64 -8.81
CA THR A 927 22.58 46.42 -8.81
C THR A 927 23.63 45.73 -7.94
N SER A 928 24.91 45.98 -8.22
CA SER A 928 26.04 45.55 -7.41
C SER A 928 26.70 46.73 -6.70
N GLY A 929 27.09 46.50 -5.44
CA GLY A 929 27.79 47.46 -4.59
C GLY A 929 26.91 48.54 -3.94
N ASP A 930 27.51 49.26 -2.99
CA ASP A 930 26.81 50.18 -2.08
C ASP A 930 26.57 51.58 -2.69
N SER A 931 27.08 51.84 -3.88
CA SER A 931 26.96 53.12 -4.59
C SER A 931 26.73 52.84 -6.08
N VAL A 932 25.52 53.15 -6.56
CA VAL A 932 25.13 52.96 -7.96
C VAL A 932 24.48 54.21 -8.53
N GLU A 933 24.79 54.51 -9.78
CA GLU A 933 23.98 55.41 -10.58
C GLU A 933 23.08 54.64 -11.53
N PHE A 934 21.80 55.02 -11.63
CA PHE A 934 20.91 54.50 -12.65
C PHE A 934 20.21 55.61 -13.45
N ALA A 935 19.86 55.30 -14.69
CA ALA A 935 19.16 56.19 -15.61
C ALA A 935 17.91 55.51 -16.18
N ALA A 936 16.76 56.18 -16.08
CA ALA A 936 15.53 55.75 -16.71
C ALA A 936 15.36 56.42 -18.08
N VAL A 937 15.38 55.62 -19.14
CA VAL A 937 15.37 56.11 -20.53
C VAL A 937 14.11 55.61 -21.23
N ARG A 938 13.29 56.53 -21.74
CA ARG A 938 12.11 56.20 -22.54
C ARG A 938 12.56 55.69 -23.90
N THR A 939 11.95 54.61 -24.35
CA THR A 939 12.21 54.04 -25.67
C THR A 939 11.11 54.41 -26.66
N LEU A 940 11.41 54.25 -27.96
CA LEU A 940 10.47 54.36 -29.06
C LEU A 940 10.68 53.17 -30.00
N ASP A 941 9.58 52.55 -30.40
CA ASP A 941 9.59 51.56 -31.48
C ASP A 941 9.89 52.26 -32.82
N VAL A 942 10.94 51.81 -33.49
CA VAL A 942 11.42 52.36 -34.77
C VAL A 942 11.17 51.41 -35.95
N TRP A 943 10.22 50.48 -35.82
CA TRP A 943 9.86 49.53 -36.88
C TRP A 943 9.55 50.20 -38.24
N GLY A 944 8.99 51.41 -38.22
CA GLY A 944 8.76 52.21 -39.44
C GLY A 944 10.03 52.53 -40.24
N ILE A 945 11.18 52.68 -39.57
CA ILE A 945 12.48 52.92 -40.21
C ILE A 945 12.94 51.65 -40.93
N TRP A 946 12.79 50.48 -40.28
CA TRP A 946 13.14 49.18 -40.85
C TRP A 946 12.25 48.78 -42.02
N LEU A 947 10.95 49.11 -41.98
CA LEU A 947 10.06 48.99 -43.14
C LEU A 947 10.52 49.85 -44.31
N GLY A 948 11.01 51.07 -44.05
CA GLY A 948 11.62 51.94 -45.05
C GLY A 948 12.89 51.35 -45.67
N VAL A 949 13.79 50.79 -44.85
CA VAL A 949 15.01 50.11 -45.31
C VAL A 949 14.68 48.89 -46.16
N LEU A 950 13.71 48.06 -45.73
CA LEU A 950 13.22 46.91 -46.50
C LEU A 950 12.60 47.34 -47.84
N ALA A 951 11.86 48.45 -47.89
CA ALA A 951 11.31 48.98 -49.12
C ALA A 951 12.42 49.44 -50.10
N VAL A 952 13.46 50.11 -49.61
CA VAL A 952 14.62 50.52 -50.42
C VAL A 952 15.40 49.30 -50.93
N LEU A 953 15.62 48.29 -50.09
CA LEU A 953 16.22 47.01 -50.47
C LEU A 953 15.39 46.28 -51.53
N ALA A 954 14.07 46.23 -51.38
CA ALA A 954 13.17 45.63 -52.35
C ALA A 954 13.24 46.35 -53.70
N VAL A 955 13.33 47.69 -53.71
CA VAL A 955 13.51 48.48 -54.94
C VAL A 955 14.88 48.21 -55.57
N LEU A 956 15.96 48.14 -54.79
CA LEU A 956 17.30 47.79 -55.28
C LEU A 956 17.33 46.38 -55.89
N ILE A 957 16.74 45.40 -55.21
CA ILE A 957 16.59 44.03 -55.71
C ILE A 957 15.76 44.03 -56.99
N LEU A 958 14.65 44.77 -57.05
CA LEU A 958 13.83 44.91 -58.26
C LEU A 958 14.64 45.50 -59.42
N ILE A 959 15.46 46.53 -59.18
CA ILE A 959 16.35 47.12 -60.18
C ILE A 959 17.38 46.10 -60.66
N ILE A 960 18.02 45.36 -59.76
CA ILE A 960 18.98 44.31 -60.09
C ILE A 960 18.29 43.20 -60.91
N VAL A 961 17.11 42.75 -60.50
CA VAL A 961 16.32 41.76 -61.22
C VAL A 961 15.94 42.28 -62.61
N LEU A 962 15.51 43.53 -62.75
CA LEU A 962 15.19 44.16 -64.03
C LEU A 962 16.42 44.28 -64.94
N LEU A 963 17.60 44.58 -64.39
CA LEU A 963 18.87 44.61 -65.12
C LEU A 963 19.27 43.21 -65.60
N VAL A 964 19.17 42.19 -64.72
CA VAL A 964 19.42 40.78 -65.05
C VAL A 964 18.41 40.27 -66.08
N HIS A 965 17.14 40.64 -65.97
CA HIS A 965 16.08 40.24 -66.90
C HIS A 965 16.23 40.92 -68.27
N ARG A 966 16.67 42.19 -68.31
CA ARG A 966 17.08 42.87 -69.55
C ARG A 966 18.26 42.16 -70.20
N HIS A 967 19.26 41.74 -69.43
CA HIS A 967 20.40 40.98 -69.93
C HIS A 967 19.98 39.61 -70.50
N LYS A 968 19.15 38.85 -69.76
CA LYS A 968 18.61 37.55 -70.22
C LYS A 968 17.72 37.68 -71.46
N ARG A 969 16.86 38.70 -71.58
CA ARG A 969 16.07 38.95 -72.80
C ARG A 969 16.94 39.29 -74.01
N LYS A 970 18.03 40.04 -73.82
CA LYS A 970 18.98 40.37 -74.90
C LYS A 970 19.78 39.14 -75.35
N ALA A 971 20.10 38.22 -74.43
CA ALA A 971 20.73 36.94 -74.74
C ALA A 971 19.78 35.97 -75.45
N ARG A 972 18.51 35.86 -75.01
CA ARG A 972 17.50 34.97 -75.62
C ARG A 972 17.14 35.36 -77.06
N ARG A 973 17.05 36.66 -77.34
CA ARG A 973 16.84 37.19 -78.71
C ARG A 973 18.02 36.92 -79.66
N ARG A 974 19.26 36.80 -79.14
CA ARG A 974 20.43 36.40 -79.94
C ARG A 974 20.46 34.89 -80.21
N ALA A 975 20.02 34.08 -79.24
CA ALA A 975 19.92 32.62 -79.41
C ALA A 975 18.81 32.21 -80.39
N GLU A 976 17.64 32.85 -80.36
CA GLU A 976 16.53 32.58 -81.28
C GLU A 976 16.82 33.04 -82.73
N ALA A 977 17.65 34.08 -82.91
CA ALA A 977 18.10 34.53 -84.23
C ALA A 977 19.12 33.55 -84.86
N LEU A 978 20.00 32.94 -84.04
CA LEU A 978 20.96 31.92 -84.48
C LEU A 978 20.30 30.58 -84.82
N ALA A 979 19.24 30.19 -84.10
CA ALA A 979 18.50 28.97 -84.39
C ALA A 979 17.71 29.03 -85.71
N ARG A 980 17.19 30.21 -86.09
CA ARG A 980 16.50 30.41 -87.39
C ARG A 980 17.45 30.49 -88.59
N SER A 981 18.69 30.94 -88.40
CA SER A 981 19.71 30.90 -89.47
C SER A 981 20.22 29.47 -89.73
N ALA A 982 20.25 28.61 -88.72
CA ALA A 982 20.73 27.23 -88.87
C ALA A 982 19.74 26.32 -89.64
N SER A 983 18.42 26.48 -89.43
CA SER A 983 17.42 25.68 -90.17
C SER A 983 17.22 26.14 -91.61
N ALA A 984 17.57 27.40 -91.93
CA ALA A 984 17.51 27.94 -93.30
C ALA A 984 18.69 27.48 -94.17
N VAL A 985 19.84 27.15 -93.55
CA VAL A 985 21.01 26.62 -94.26
C VAL A 985 20.85 25.12 -94.57
N SER A 986 20.24 24.34 -93.68
CA SER A 986 20.01 22.91 -93.92
C SER A 986 18.97 22.61 -95.01
N GLN A 987 17.98 23.50 -95.22
CA GLN A 987 17.02 23.40 -96.32
C GLN A 987 17.59 23.86 -97.67
N ALA A 988 18.62 24.71 -97.67
CA ALA A 988 19.29 25.16 -98.89
C ALA A 988 20.33 24.15 -99.41
N GLU A 989 20.96 23.35 -98.53
CA GLU A 989 21.92 22.30 -98.93
C GLU A 989 21.27 21.03 -99.50
N GLN A 990 20.00 20.73 -99.16
CA GLN A 990 19.27 19.57 -99.70
C GLN A 990 18.73 19.77 -101.13
N ILE A 991 18.68 21.02 -101.63
CA ILE A 991 18.19 21.33 -102.99
C ILE A 991 19.34 21.32 -104.02
N VAL A 992 20.61 21.45 -103.58
CA VAL A 992 21.79 21.47 -104.46
C VAL A 992 22.42 20.08 -104.67
N ARG A 993 22.07 19.07 -103.84
CA ARG A 993 22.63 17.71 -103.93
C ARG A 993 21.73 16.67 -104.63
N GLY A 994 20.62 17.10 -105.25
CA GLY A 994 19.69 16.22 -105.97
C GLY A 994 20.04 15.93 -107.43
N GLU A 995 21.13 16.49 -107.97
CA GLU A 995 21.39 16.46 -109.43
C GLU A 995 22.60 15.62 -109.87
N ASP A 996 23.36 14.99 -108.98
CA ASP A 996 24.47 14.10 -109.37
C ASP A 996 24.43 12.74 -108.66
N ALA A 997 23.50 11.91 -109.13
CA ALA A 997 23.58 10.47 -108.99
C ALA A 997 24.54 9.90 -110.07
N ASN A 998 25.80 9.63 -109.71
CA ASN A 998 26.54 8.39 -110.05
C ASN A 998 28.04 8.52 -109.76
N ALA A 999 28.47 8.03 -108.59
CA ALA A 999 29.65 7.16 -108.45
C ALA A 999 29.85 6.66 -107.00
N SER A 1000 29.75 5.33 -106.84
CA SER A 1000 30.45 4.42 -105.90
C SER A 1000 30.34 4.55 -104.37
N THR A 1001 29.74 3.51 -103.78
CA THR A 1001 29.85 2.89 -102.42
C THR A 1001 31.29 2.41 -102.09
N ALA A 1002 31.78 2.13 -100.87
CA ALA A 1002 31.46 2.13 -99.42
C ALA A 1002 32.86 2.02 -98.69
N ASP A 1003 33.13 2.30 -97.41
CA ASP A 1003 32.67 1.66 -96.16
C ASP A 1003 33.42 2.25 -94.91
N GLU A 1004 32.92 1.92 -93.70
CA GLU A 1004 33.54 1.85 -92.34
C GLU A 1004 33.80 3.08 -91.39
N ALA A 1005 32.86 3.25 -90.41
CA ALA A 1005 32.89 3.25 -88.91
C ALA A 1005 34.19 3.45 -88.05
N PRO A 1006 34.15 3.45 -86.67
CA PRO A 1006 33.49 4.35 -85.68
C PRO A 1006 34.37 4.65 -84.39
N ALA A 1007 33.81 5.29 -83.33
CA ALA A 1007 34.04 5.09 -81.84
C ALA A 1007 33.93 6.40 -81.01
N ARG A 1008 33.01 6.55 -80.02
CA ARG A 1008 33.01 6.14 -78.57
C ARG A 1008 33.98 6.96 -77.69
N ALA A 1009 33.76 7.31 -76.41
CA ALA A 1009 32.82 6.91 -75.35
C ALA A 1009 32.86 7.91 -74.15
N ASP A 1010 31.79 7.89 -73.32
CA ASP A 1010 31.62 7.78 -71.84
C ASP A 1010 32.75 8.20 -70.87
N ALA A 1011 32.56 8.49 -69.56
CA ALA A 1011 31.59 8.09 -68.52
C ALA A 1011 31.68 9.13 -67.36
N ALA A 1012 30.63 9.56 -66.64
CA ALA A 1012 29.72 8.89 -65.68
C ALA A 1012 30.20 8.89 -64.21
N ALA A 1013 29.24 9.15 -63.32
CA ALA A 1013 29.10 8.65 -61.95
C ALA A 1013 27.74 7.94 -61.88
#